data_AF-D0JAF0-F1
#
_entry.id   AF-D0JAF0-F1
#
_cell.length_a   1.000
_cell.length_b   1.000
_cell.length_c   1.000
_cell.angle_alpha   90.00
_cell.angle_beta   90.00
_cell.angle_gamma   90.00
#
_symmetry.space_group_name_H-M   'P 1'
#
loop_
_entity.id
_entity.type
_entity.pdbx_description
1 polymer ?
#
loop_
_entity_poly.entity_id
_entity_poly.type
_entity_poly.pdbx_seq_one_letter_code
_entity_poly.pdbx_strand_id
1 'polypeptide(L)'
;MPDIVKETISLKDGRSIIIETGELAKQADGSAIVRLDDTMLLATVVVSKETKNETNFLPLTVDYREKYSAGGKIPGGFIKREGRPSDEEILTMRLVDRVLRPTFPEWFKKEIQIMISLLSYDKTVLPDGLAGLAASTALSVAGVPFNGPISEIRIIRSKRNFIINPSLDQLKEADIDLIVGASMNSIIMIEGEMKEIKESEFLNTIIHAHEEIQSQIEAQIRLSKKLSNNSSLFFEDQKSKKYNPENESLKEELFSFSYEKIEKIYSNSLDKKTRFIQEKIILNNFKKKFLTEEKIEKEEAIIDQFYEEIKKKVTRNLILEKGIRLDGRTSKQIRPIWSVVDYLPGVHGSALFSRGETQSLTTVTLGSSLDANKIDNVVMENQEKFYLHYNFPPFSTGEIRPIRGVSRREIGHGNLAQRALKNIIPNNPYTIRVVSDILESNGSSSMATVCAASLALMDAGISIKNPVSGIAMGLFMENEKKIIISDIIGEEDHFGDLDFKITGTQYGITACQMDVKKTQGLTYDLLNQILKQALEGRIFILRKMLEVLPEYRKKMKPNAPKIYTFNIPKDFIGSVIGTGGKVIQEIQSCTNTNILIEEKGDFGYIEIIGHDDEKIEKAIDRIKQITFVPELGKIYKAKVKSIKDFGAFVEIAKGVEGLLHISEIGWKRLNRIEEELHIGDIVDVKFMGMDEKNKKMKLSRKVLLPRPGKKND
;
A
#
# COMPACT_ATOMS: atom_id res chain seq x y z
N MET A 1 16.97 43.60 0.05
CA MET A 1 16.03 42.80 -0.78
C MET A 1 16.54 41.36 -0.83
N PRO A 2 15.67 40.35 -1.04
CA PRO A 2 16.14 38.97 -1.22
C PRO A 2 17.01 38.86 -2.47
N ASP A 3 18.16 38.19 -2.36
CA ASP A 3 19.01 37.81 -3.49
C ASP A 3 18.55 36.43 -3.96
N ILE A 4 17.72 36.40 -5.00
CA ILE A 4 17.03 35.19 -5.44
C ILE A 4 17.88 34.50 -6.50
N VAL A 5 18.28 33.27 -6.21
CA VAL A 5 18.96 32.40 -7.17
C VAL A 5 17.97 31.33 -7.61
N LYS A 6 17.78 31.21 -8.92
CA LYS A 6 16.86 30.23 -9.52
C LYS A 6 17.47 29.45 -10.68
N GLU A 7 16.98 28.23 -10.86
CA GLU A 7 17.23 27.34 -12.00
C GLU A 7 15.92 26.72 -12.46
N THR A 8 15.86 26.37 -13.75
CA THR A 8 14.70 25.73 -14.37
C THR A 8 15.11 24.40 -14.98
N ILE A 9 14.28 23.39 -14.77
CA ILE A 9 14.41 22.05 -15.33
C ILE A 9 13.24 21.87 -16.29
N SER A 10 13.54 21.68 -17.58
CA SER A 10 12.52 21.40 -18.59
C SER A 10 12.22 19.90 -18.65
N LEU A 11 10.94 19.53 -18.54
CA LEU A 11 10.46 18.17 -18.74
C LEU A 11 10.15 17.93 -20.22
N LYS A 12 10.23 16.68 -20.66
CA LYS A 12 9.98 16.28 -22.06
C LYS A 12 8.55 16.57 -22.54
N ASP A 13 7.60 16.70 -21.64
CA ASP A 13 6.19 17.00 -21.93
C ASP A 13 5.89 18.52 -22.02
N GLY A 14 6.92 19.36 -21.88
CA GLY A 14 6.81 20.82 -21.95
C GLY A 14 6.55 21.51 -20.61
N ARG A 15 6.30 20.77 -19.52
CA ARG A 15 6.25 21.33 -18.17
C ARG A 15 7.65 21.70 -17.69
N SER A 16 7.74 22.55 -16.66
CA SER A 16 9.02 22.96 -16.09
C SER A 16 9.00 22.96 -14.58
N ILE A 17 10.03 22.37 -13.96
CA ILE A 17 10.27 22.46 -12.52
C ILE A 17 11.19 23.66 -12.27
N ILE A 18 10.84 24.50 -11.31
CA ILE A 18 11.66 25.62 -10.86
C ILE A 18 12.21 25.30 -9.48
N ILE A 19 13.52 25.48 -9.32
CA ILE A 19 14.18 25.42 -8.03
C ILE A 19 14.75 26.81 -7.70
N GLU A 20 14.47 27.31 -6.50
CA GLU A 20 14.88 28.65 -6.08
C GLU A 20 15.30 28.70 -4.61
N THR A 21 16.16 29.66 -4.27
CA THR A 21 16.61 29.93 -2.89
C THR A 21 16.88 31.42 -2.68
N GLY A 22 17.04 31.84 -1.42
CA GLY A 22 17.41 33.21 -1.03
C GLY A 22 16.24 34.11 -0.64
N GLU A 23 14.99 33.68 -0.85
CA GLU A 23 13.78 34.41 -0.48
C GLU A 23 13.24 34.01 0.90
N LEU A 24 12.93 32.73 1.09
CA LEU A 24 12.28 32.21 2.30
C LEU A 24 13.26 31.53 3.27
N ALA A 25 12.89 31.44 4.55
CA ALA A 25 13.58 30.66 5.58
C ALA A 25 15.10 30.90 5.72
N LYS A 26 15.54 32.16 5.60
CA LYS A 26 16.96 32.58 5.59
C LYS A 26 17.78 32.27 6.85
N GLN A 27 17.12 31.88 7.94
CA GLN A 27 17.79 31.48 9.18
C GLN A 27 18.16 29.99 9.20
N ALA A 28 17.56 29.18 8.32
CA ALA A 28 18.00 27.80 8.14
C ALA A 28 19.38 27.78 7.48
N ASP A 29 20.18 26.76 7.75
CA ASP A 29 21.50 26.62 7.11
C ASP A 29 21.35 26.48 5.58
N GLY A 30 20.26 25.85 5.13
CA GLY A 30 19.84 25.88 3.74
C GLY A 30 18.34 25.86 3.58
N SER A 31 17.85 26.52 2.53
CA SER A 31 16.44 26.51 2.15
C SER A 31 16.31 26.42 0.64
N ALA A 32 15.29 25.72 0.17
CA ALA A 32 14.95 25.63 -1.24
C ALA A 32 13.44 25.58 -1.42
N ILE A 33 12.97 26.28 -2.44
CA ILE A 33 11.61 26.15 -2.93
C ILE A 33 11.69 25.35 -4.23
N VAL A 34 10.79 24.38 -4.36
CA VAL A 34 10.59 23.62 -5.59
C VAL A 34 9.17 23.80 -6.05
N ARG A 35 8.99 24.16 -7.32
CA ARG A 35 7.68 24.41 -7.92
C ARG A 35 7.55 23.68 -9.25
N LEU A 36 6.43 22.98 -9.43
CA LEU A 36 5.98 22.44 -10.71
C LEU A 36 4.51 22.84 -10.84
N ASP A 37 4.19 23.58 -11.90
CA ASP A 37 2.91 24.27 -12.05
C ASP A 37 2.58 25.10 -10.79
N ASP A 38 1.40 24.98 -10.21
CA ASP A 38 1.03 25.69 -8.96
C ASP A 38 1.32 24.87 -7.68
N THR A 39 1.91 23.67 -7.80
CA THR A 39 2.38 22.88 -6.66
C THR A 39 3.74 23.38 -6.20
N MET A 40 3.83 23.81 -4.94
CA MET A 40 5.00 24.45 -4.35
C MET A 40 5.38 23.81 -3.01
N LEU A 41 6.63 23.36 -2.90
CA LEU A 41 7.23 22.83 -1.69
C LEU A 41 8.30 23.78 -1.15
N LEU A 42 8.38 23.93 0.16
CA LEU A 42 9.51 24.55 0.86
C LEU A 42 10.25 23.47 1.64
N ALA A 43 11.53 23.27 1.33
CA ALA A 43 12.44 22.46 2.11
C ALA A 43 13.43 23.34 2.88
N THR A 44 13.67 23.02 4.15
CA THR A 44 14.64 23.69 5.01
C THR A 44 15.52 22.66 5.69
N VAL A 45 16.81 22.95 5.81
CA VAL A 45 17.82 22.13 6.46
C VAL A 45 18.45 22.92 7.60
N VAL A 46 18.50 22.29 8.77
CA VAL A 46 19.24 22.79 9.93
C VAL A 46 20.17 21.69 10.43
N VAL A 47 21.42 22.05 10.70
CA VAL A 47 22.46 21.17 11.21
C VAL A 47 22.93 21.66 12.57
N SER A 48 23.10 20.74 13.53
CA SER A 48 23.62 21.10 14.84
C SER A 48 25.06 21.64 14.75
N LYS A 49 25.35 22.72 15.49
CA LYS A 49 26.72 23.27 15.58
C LYS A 49 27.66 22.29 16.26
N GLU A 50 27.19 21.67 17.33
CA GLU A 50 27.91 20.69 18.15
C GLU A 50 27.39 19.27 17.89
N THR A 51 28.25 18.28 18.12
CA THR A 51 27.86 16.87 18.16
C THR A 51 27.41 16.56 19.58
N LYS A 52 26.09 16.56 19.84
CA LYS A 52 25.54 16.44 21.19
C LYS A 52 25.71 15.05 21.81
N ASN A 53 25.71 14.01 20.97
CA ASN A 53 25.77 12.62 21.43
C ASN A 53 26.82 11.86 20.63
N GLU A 54 27.63 11.04 21.30
CA GLU A 54 28.42 9.97 20.67
C GLU A 54 27.48 8.82 20.26
N THR A 55 26.51 9.10 19.38
CA THR A 55 25.59 8.10 18.85
C THR A 55 26.22 7.34 17.69
N ASN A 56 26.08 6.01 17.71
CA ASN A 56 26.61 5.14 16.67
C ASN A 56 25.88 5.26 15.31
N PHE A 57 24.74 5.96 15.24
CA PHE A 57 23.96 6.17 14.02
C PHE A 57 23.98 7.62 13.55
N LEU A 58 23.59 7.87 12.29
CA LEU A 58 23.38 9.22 11.76
C LEU A 58 22.03 9.78 12.27
N PRO A 59 22.04 10.84 13.12
CA PRO A 59 20.82 11.48 13.59
C PRO A 59 20.20 12.38 12.50
N LEU A 60 19.68 11.75 11.45
CA LEU A 60 18.92 12.38 10.38
C LEU A 60 17.42 12.24 10.67
N THR A 61 16.73 13.38 10.73
CA THR A 61 15.28 13.46 10.84
C THR A 61 14.71 14.15 9.62
N VAL A 62 13.84 13.46 8.88
CA VAL A 62 13.04 14.04 7.80
C VAL A 62 11.59 14.18 8.25
N ASP A 63 11.03 15.37 8.06
CA ASP A 63 9.62 15.68 8.33
C ASP A 63 8.99 16.30 7.08
N TYR A 64 7.88 15.72 6.62
CA TYR A 64 7.08 16.22 5.50
C TYR A 64 5.67 16.52 6.00
N ARG A 65 5.19 17.75 5.72
CA ARG A 65 3.90 18.22 6.23
C ARG A 65 3.04 18.83 5.14
N GLU A 66 1.81 18.32 5.03
CA GLU A 66 0.76 18.88 4.18
C GLU A 66 -0.05 19.89 4.97
N LYS A 67 0.05 21.18 4.61
CA LYS A 67 -0.80 22.22 5.21
C LYS A 67 -2.14 22.24 4.48
N TYR A 68 -3.26 22.16 5.19
CA TYR A 68 -4.58 22.18 4.54
C TYR A 68 -4.83 23.49 3.79
N SER A 69 -4.19 24.58 4.24
CA SER A 69 -4.18 25.86 3.54
C SER A 69 -3.57 25.77 2.13
N ALA A 70 -2.67 24.82 1.86
CA ALA A 70 -2.08 24.63 0.54
C ALA A 70 -3.10 24.24 -0.52
N GLY A 71 -4.17 23.54 -0.12
CA GLY A 71 -5.33 23.23 -0.96
C GLY A 71 -6.52 24.16 -0.74
N GLY A 72 -6.37 25.24 0.04
CA GLY A 72 -7.47 26.12 0.41
C GLY A 72 -8.55 25.46 1.28
N LYS A 73 -8.19 24.45 2.07
CA LYS A 73 -9.11 23.65 2.90
C LYS A 73 -8.95 23.93 4.39
N ILE A 74 -10.01 23.63 5.15
CA ILE A 74 -9.98 23.56 6.62
C ILE A 74 -9.98 22.08 7.01
N PRO A 75 -9.14 21.62 7.97
CA PRO A 75 -9.11 20.23 8.39
C PRO A 75 -10.49 19.68 8.81
N GLY A 76 -10.83 18.47 8.36
CA GLY A 76 -12.11 17.82 8.63
C GLY A 76 -12.33 17.41 10.10
N GLY A 77 -11.25 17.18 10.84
CA GLY A 77 -11.28 16.73 12.25
C GLY A 77 -12.05 17.65 13.20
N PHE A 78 -12.33 17.16 14.42
CA PHE A 78 -12.99 17.95 15.47
C PHE A 78 -12.17 19.19 15.83
N ILE A 79 -10.85 19.01 15.94
CA ILE A 79 -9.89 20.11 16.07
C ILE A 79 -9.54 20.59 14.66
N LYS A 80 -9.82 21.87 14.36
CA LYS A 80 -9.58 22.51 13.06
C LYS A 80 -8.12 22.93 12.84
N ARG A 81 -7.20 22.00 13.10
CA ARG A 81 -5.74 22.18 13.00
C ARG A 81 -5.10 20.85 12.60
N GLU A 82 -4.01 20.92 11.84
CA GLU A 82 -3.18 19.76 11.50
C GLU A 82 -2.68 19.06 12.77
N GLY A 83 -3.01 17.78 12.90
CA GLY A 83 -2.67 16.94 14.05
C GLY A 83 -1.46 16.04 13.77
N ARG A 84 -1.56 14.79 14.21
CA ARG A 84 -0.56 13.75 13.92
C ARG A 84 -0.34 13.60 12.40
N PRO A 85 0.87 13.23 11.96
CA PRO A 85 1.09 12.92 10.55
C PRO A 85 0.18 11.83 10.01
N SER A 86 -0.30 12.02 8.79
CA SER A 86 -1.03 11.00 8.02
C SER A 86 -0.08 9.91 7.53
N ASP A 87 -0.64 8.79 7.09
CA ASP A 87 0.17 7.69 6.54
C ASP A 87 0.93 8.15 5.28
N GLU A 88 0.31 8.93 4.39
CA GLU A 88 0.96 9.49 3.21
C GLU A 88 2.11 10.46 3.55
N GLU A 89 1.94 11.29 4.57
CA GLU A 89 3.01 12.16 5.05
C GLU A 89 4.19 11.34 5.57
N ILE A 90 3.91 10.29 6.36
CA ILE A 90 4.94 9.38 6.90
C ILE A 90 5.63 8.59 5.78
N LEU A 91 4.89 8.12 4.78
CA LEU A 91 5.45 7.44 3.62
C LEU A 91 6.38 8.36 2.85
N THR A 92 5.99 9.62 2.60
CA THR A 92 6.82 10.63 1.95
C THR A 92 8.09 10.93 2.74
N MET A 93 7.99 11.07 4.07
CA MET A 93 9.18 11.21 4.94
C MET A 93 10.16 10.03 4.76
N ARG A 94 9.62 8.81 4.64
CA ARG A 94 10.44 7.61 4.50
C ARG A 94 11.11 7.51 3.13
N LEU A 95 10.43 7.91 2.06
CA LEU A 95 11.00 7.93 0.71
C LEU A 95 12.25 8.82 0.69
N VAL A 96 12.10 10.06 1.14
CA VAL A 96 13.19 11.04 1.21
C VAL A 96 14.32 10.58 2.14
N ASP A 97 14.00 10.06 3.34
CA ASP A 97 15.02 9.56 4.28
C ASP A 97 15.85 8.43 3.68
N ARG A 98 15.21 7.47 3.00
CA ARG A 98 15.88 6.30 2.40
C ARG A 98 16.83 6.68 1.27
N VAL A 99 16.48 7.70 0.48
CA VAL A 99 17.36 8.18 -0.60
C VAL A 99 18.54 8.97 -0.03
N LEU A 100 18.32 9.81 0.98
CA LEU A 100 19.35 10.70 1.51
C LEU A 100 20.32 10.02 2.48
N ARG A 101 19.83 9.18 3.38
CA ARG A 101 20.64 8.54 4.43
C ARG A 101 21.93 7.86 3.95
N PRO A 102 21.95 7.07 2.86
CA PRO A 102 23.18 6.43 2.37
C PRO A 102 24.16 7.40 1.70
N THR A 103 23.75 8.65 1.41
CA THR A 103 24.64 9.65 0.79
C THR A 103 25.56 10.32 1.80
N PHE A 104 25.22 10.29 3.09
CA PHE A 104 26.05 10.91 4.12
C PHE A 104 27.32 10.07 4.40
N PRO A 105 28.49 10.71 4.52
CA PRO A 105 29.70 10.01 4.91
C PRO A 105 29.56 9.36 6.30
N GLU A 106 30.16 8.18 6.49
CA GLU A 106 30.07 7.44 7.77
C GLU A 106 30.56 8.24 8.99
N TRP A 107 31.49 9.18 8.77
CA TRP A 107 32.04 10.07 9.80
C TRP A 107 31.11 11.21 10.19
N PHE A 108 30.07 11.51 9.40
CA PHE A 108 29.18 12.63 9.68
C PHE A 108 28.17 12.24 10.77
N LYS A 109 28.31 12.81 11.98
CA LYS A 109 27.49 12.47 13.16
C LYS A 109 26.71 13.66 13.74
N LYS A 110 26.71 14.82 13.07
CA LYS A 110 25.90 15.97 13.47
C LYS A 110 24.42 15.69 13.25
N GLU A 111 23.58 16.26 14.11
CA GLU A 111 22.12 16.17 13.98
C GLU A 111 21.66 17.02 12.80
N ILE A 112 20.88 16.40 11.91
CA ILE A 112 20.32 17.04 10.72
C ILE A 112 18.81 16.95 10.81
N GLN A 113 18.16 18.10 10.73
CA GLN A 113 16.72 18.19 10.58
C GLN A 113 16.37 18.75 9.21
N ILE A 114 15.60 17.97 8.44
CA ILE A 114 15.04 18.36 7.16
C ILE A 114 13.53 18.50 7.33
N MET A 115 13.01 19.70 7.10
CA MET A 115 11.57 19.95 7.11
C MET A 115 11.11 20.33 5.71
N ILE A 116 10.09 19.63 5.22
CA ILE A 116 9.48 19.85 3.90
C ILE A 116 8.01 20.19 4.13
N SER A 117 7.56 21.33 3.62
CA SER A 117 6.17 21.78 3.74
C SER A 117 5.55 21.94 2.36
N LEU A 118 4.38 21.34 2.14
CA LEU A 118 3.51 21.68 1.01
C LEU A 118 2.88 23.04 1.28
N LEU A 119 3.23 24.02 0.46
CA LEU A 119 2.76 25.41 0.59
C LEU A 119 1.57 25.72 -0.32
N SER A 120 1.59 25.16 -1.53
CA SER A 120 0.52 25.29 -2.53
C SER A 120 0.37 23.96 -3.26
N TYR A 121 -0.86 23.57 -3.58
CA TYR A 121 -1.16 22.32 -4.26
C TYR A 121 -2.02 22.53 -5.50
N ASP A 122 -1.48 22.10 -6.63
CA ASP A 122 -2.17 21.93 -7.91
C ASP A 122 -2.57 20.46 -8.10
N LYS A 123 -3.82 20.21 -8.47
CA LYS A 123 -4.36 18.86 -8.71
C LYS A 123 -3.66 18.12 -9.86
N THR A 124 -2.92 18.83 -10.71
CA THR A 124 -2.19 18.27 -11.84
C THR A 124 -0.86 17.61 -11.45
N VAL A 125 -0.36 17.83 -10.22
CA VAL A 125 0.98 17.40 -9.81
C VAL A 125 0.97 16.78 -8.42
N LEU A 126 1.42 15.54 -8.30
CA LEU A 126 1.67 14.90 -7.01
C LEU A 126 2.94 15.48 -6.33
N PRO A 127 2.87 15.90 -5.05
CA PRO A 127 3.98 16.58 -4.38
C PRO A 127 5.09 15.65 -3.89
N ASP A 128 4.80 14.36 -3.67
CA ASP A 128 5.76 13.39 -3.16
C ASP A 128 6.98 13.23 -4.08
N GLY A 129 6.76 13.17 -5.40
CA GLY A 129 7.80 13.13 -6.43
C GLY A 129 8.65 14.40 -6.55
N LEU A 130 8.38 15.44 -5.75
CA LEU A 130 9.21 16.65 -5.67
C LEU A 130 9.92 16.79 -4.31
N ALA A 131 9.52 16.01 -3.31
CA ALA A 131 10.01 16.14 -1.94
C ALA A 131 11.51 15.83 -1.83
N GLY A 132 11.97 14.75 -2.47
CA GLY A 132 13.39 14.38 -2.51
C GLY A 132 14.27 15.43 -3.21
N LEU A 133 13.80 15.98 -4.33
CA LEU A 133 14.45 17.08 -5.05
C LEU A 133 14.58 18.33 -4.16
N ALA A 134 13.51 18.69 -3.45
CA ALA A 134 13.51 19.85 -2.55
C ALA A 134 14.50 19.68 -1.40
N ALA A 135 14.49 18.52 -0.74
CA ALA A 135 15.40 18.21 0.35
C ALA A 135 16.87 18.21 -0.10
N SER A 136 17.18 17.57 -1.23
CA SER A 136 18.53 17.55 -1.80
C SER A 136 19.02 18.94 -2.20
N THR A 137 18.14 19.76 -2.77
CA THR A 137 18.47 21.15 -3.12
C THR A 137 18.80 21.96 -1.87
N ALA A 138 17.97 21.87 -0.82
CA ALA A 138 18.20 22.57 0.44
C ALA A 138 19.51 22.12 1.14
N LEU A 139 19.84 20.82 1.11
CA LEU A 139 21.12 20.29 1.61
C LEU A 139 22.31 20.85 0.82
N SER A 140 22.18 20.92 -0.50
CA SER A 140 23.22 21.45 -1.39
C SER A 140 23.43 22.95 -1.18
N VAL A 141 22.35 23.71 -0.91
CA VAL A 141 22.40 25.13 -0.55
C VAL A 141 23.10 25.33 0.80
N ALA A 142 22.83 24.46 1.77
CA ALA A 142 23.44 24.50 3.10
C ALA A 142 24.95 24.19 3.09
N GLY A 143 25.48 23.60 2.02
CA GLY A 143 26.88 23.19 1.96
C GLY A 143 27.21 22.00 2.88
N VAL A 144 26.21 21.21 3.27
CA VAL A 144 26.42 20.01 4.09
C VAL A 144 27.26 19.00 3.30
N PRO A 145 28.25 18.33 3.90
CA PRO A 145 29.03 17.31 3.21
C PRO A 145 28.21 16.02 3.04
N PHE A 146 27.66 15.83 1.84
CA PHE A 146 26.99 14.58 1.43
C PHE A 146 27.40 14.20 -0.01
N ASN A 147 27.37 12.91 -0.32
CA ASN A 147 27.71 12.37 -1.64
C ASN A 147 26.56 12.49 -2.65
N GLY A 148 25.94 13.67 -2.73
CA GLY A 148 24.91 14.01 -3.72
C GLY A 148 25.38 15.11 -4.68
N PRO A 149 24.46 15.88 -5.32
CA PRO A 149 23.01 15.89 -5.10
C PRO A 149 22.31 14.60 -5.54
N ILE A 150 21.09 14.39 -5.05
CA ILE A 150 20.17 13.33 -5.49
C ILE A 150 18.89 13.96 -6.04
N SER A 151 18.11 13.17 -6.76
CA SER A 151 16.72 13.52 -7.01
C SER A 151 15.81 12.32 -6.88
N GLU A 152 14.53 12.60 -6.71
CA GLU A 152 13.45 11.64 -6.65
C GLU A 152 12.37 12.06 -7.63
N ILE A 153 11.80 11.12 -8.38
CA ILE A 153 10.67 11.36 -9.27
C ILE A 153 9.66 10.23 -9.15
N ARG A 154 8.40 10.55 -9.47
CA ARG A 154 7.36 9.55 -9.70
C ARG A 154 7.23 9.31 -11.20
N ILE A 155 7.33 8.07 -11.65
CA ILE A 155 7.14 7.66 -13.04
C ILE A 155 5.96 6.70 -13.11
N ILE A 156 5.02 6.99 -14.00
CA ILE A 156 3.94 6.07 -14.34
C ILE A 156 4.01 5.65 -15.81
N ARG A 157 3.40 4.51 -16.12
CA ARG A 157 3.11 4.12 -17.50
C ARG A 157 1.60 4.08 -17.71
N SER A 158 1.12 4.83 -18.69
CA SER A 158 -0.28 4.81 -19.13
C SER A 158 -0.33 4.80 -20.65
N LYS A 159 -1.17 3.93 -21.23
CA LYS A 159 -1.31 3.76 -22.69
C LYS A 159 0.04 3.60 -23.42
N ARG A 160 1.00 2.91 -22.77
CA ARG A 160 2.39 2.67 -23.22
C ARG A 160 3.34 3.87 -23.23
N ASN A 161 2.90 5.02 -22.72
CA ASN A 161 3.75 6.20 -22.56
C ASN A 161 4.19 6.36 -21.11
N PHE A 162 5.44 6.76 -20.90
CA PHE A 162 5.94 7.14 -19.58
C PHE A 162 5.57 8.60 -19.29
N ILE A 163 5.09 8.86 -18.08
CA ILE A 163 4.74 10.20 -17.59
C ILE A 163 5.50 10.42 -16.29
N ILE A 164 6.21 11.54 -16.21
CA ILE A 164 7.00 11.95 -15.04
C ILE A 164 6.17 12.89 -14.19
N ASN A 165 6.16 12.71 -12.87
CA ASN A 165 5.40 13.51 -11.91
C ASN A 165 3.94 13.73 -12.37
N PRO A 166 3.15 12.64 -12.45
CA PRO A 166 1.81 12.67 -13.02
C PRO A 166 0.79 13.32 -12.08
N SER A 167 -0.42 13.56 -12.61
CA SER A 167 -1.60 13.92 -11.83
C SER A 167 -2.27 12.70 -11.20
N LEU A 168 -3.15 12.94 -10.21
CA LEU A 168 -3.98 11.90 -9.60
C LEU A 168 -4.87 11.16 -10.61
N ASP A 169 -5.38 11.86 -11.63
CA ASP A 169 -6.24 11.24 -12.63
C ASP A 169 -5.46 10.36 -13.60
N GLN A 170 -4.23 10.76 -13.96
CA GLN A 170 -3.34 9.93 -14.77
C GLN A 170 -2.91 8.65 -14.02
N LEU A 171 -2.75 8.73 -12.69
CA LEU A 171 -2.40 7.59 -11.85
C LEU A 171 -3.44 6.46 -11.92
N LYS A 172 -4.73 6.79 -12.02
CA LYS A 172 -5.83 5.81 -12.06
C LYS A 172 -5.75 4.87 -13.28
N GLU A 173 -5.25 5.39 -14.41
CA GLU A 173 -5.09 4.63 -15.65
C GLU A 173 -3.77 3.86 -15.72
N ALA A 174 -2.85 4.06 -14.78
CA ALA A 174 -1.50 3.52 -14.85
C ALA A 174 -1.44 2.00 -14.63
N ASP A 175 -0.53 1.32 -15.34
CA ASP A 175 -0.16 -0.07 -15.10
C ASP A 175 1.17 -0.23 -14.34
N ILE A 176 1.97 0.83 -14.30
CA ILE A 176 3.19 0.97 -13.51
C ILE A 176 3.10 2.29 -12.76
N ASP A 177 3.39 2.27 -11.46
CA ASP A 177 3.57 3.45 -10.61
C ASP A 177 4.78 3.26 -9.70
N LEU A 178 5.88 3.96 -10.02
CA LEU A 178 7.14 3.86 -9.29
C LEU A 178 7.61 5.24 -8.86
N ILE A 179 8.12 5.32 -7.64
CA ILE A 179 8.98 6.40 -7.17
C ILE A 179 10.41 5.88 -7.23
N VAL A 180 11.28 6.64 -7.90
CA VAL A 180 12.69 6.30 -8.07
C VAL A 180 13.53 7.46 -7.55
N GLY A 181 14.42 7.14 -6.61
CA GLY A 181 15.44 8.05 -6.09
C GLY A 181 16.82 7.61 -6.53
N ALA A 182 17.59 8.52 -7.11
CA ALA A 182 18.91 8.21 -7.67
C ALA A 182 19.90 9.37 -7.48
N SER A 183 21.18 9.02 -7.55
CA SER A 183 22.30 9.95 -7.76
C SER A 183 22.60 10.07 -9.25
N MET A 184 23.62 10.85 -9.63
CA MET A 184 24.05 10.99 -11.03
C MET A 184 24.39 9.64 -11.69
N ASN A 185 24.94 8.70 -10.92
CA ASN A 185 25.56 7.48 -11.45
C ASN A 185 24.88 6.18 -11.02
N SER A 186 23.97 6.23 -10.05
CA SER A 186 23.40 5.01 -9.45
C SER A 186 22.03 5.25 -8.86
N ILE A 187 21.15 4.27 -9.06
CA ILE A 187 19.86 4.17 -8.38
C ILE A 187 20.09 3.86 -6.90
N ILE A 188 19.42 4.61 -6.02
CA ILE A 188 19.55 4.46 -4.57
C ILE A 188 18.30 3.80 -3.99
N MET A 189 17.12 4.23 -4.44
CA MET A 189 15.86 3.82 -3.86
C MET A 189 14.82 3.61 -4.95
N ILE A 190 14.03 2.55 -4.83
CA ILE A 190 12.81 2.36 -5.62
C ILE A 190 11.69 1.99 -4.67
N GLU A 191 10.50 2.53 -4.89
CA GLU A 191 9.29 2.06 -4.26
C GLU A 191 8.11 2.18 -5.23
N GLY A 192 7.27 1.15 -5.33
CA GLY A 192 6.07 1.29 -6.13
C GLY A 192 5.33 -0.01 -6.38
N GLU A 193 4.36 0.08 -7.28
CA GLU A 193 3.36 -0.92 -7.57
C GLU A 193 3.04 -1.03 -9.06
N MET A 194 2.54 -2.20 -9.45
CA MET A 194 2.32 -2.54 -10.84
C MET A 194 1.14 -3.50 -11.00
N LYS A 195 0.60 -3.58 -12.22
CA LYS A 195 -0.46 -4.52 -12.62
C LYS A 195 0.13 -5.72 -13.36
N GLU A 196 0.85 -6.58 -12.65
CA GLU A 196 1.46 -7.83 -13.17
C GLU A 196 2.38 -7.61 -14.40
N ILE A 197 3.39 -6.74 -14.28
CA ILE A 197 4.34 -6.44 -15.38
C ILE A 197 5.53 -7.40 -15.43
N LYS A 198 6.21 -7.48 -16.57
CA LYS A 198 7.44 -8.28 -16.71
C LYS A 198 8.66 -7.57 -16.14
N GLU A 199 9.66 -8.33 -15.72
CA GLU A 199 10.95 -7.84 -15.21
C GLU A 199 11.68 -6.92 -16.22
N SER A 200 11.54 -7.19 -17.53
CA SER A 200 12.14 -6.35 -18.58
C SER A 200 11.48 -4.97 -18.69
N GLU A 201 10.16 -4.90 -18.47
CA GLU A 201 9.42 -3.63 -18.50
C GLU A 201 9.74 -2.79 -17.27
N PHE A 202 9.91 -3.45 -16.12
CA PHE A 202 10.38 -2.83 -14.89
C PHE A 202 11.75 -2.19 -15.08
N LEU A 203 12.72 -2.94 -15.62
CA LEU A 203 14.07 -2.43 -15.88
C LEU A 203 14.05 -1.23 -16.85
N ASN A 204 13.27 -1.32 -17.93
CA ASN A 204 13.15 -0.21 -18.89
C ASN A 204 12.61 1.06 -18.24
N THR A 205 11.62 0.93 -17.35
CA THR A 205 11.06 2.05 -16.58
C THR A 205 12.11 2.74 -15.72
N ILE A 206 12.97 1.96 -15.05
CA ILE A 206 14.03 2.50 -14.19
C ILE A 206 15.06 3.28 -14.99
N ILE A 207 15.45 2.78 -16.17
CA ILE A 207 16.41 3.47 -17.04
C ILE A 207 15.86 4.84 -17.45
N HIS A 208 14.61 4.89 -17.90
CA HIS A 208 13.95 6.15 -18.27
C HIS A 208 13.86 7.11 -17.07
N ALA A 209 13.55 6.60 -15.87
CA ALA A 209 13.49 7.41 -14.67
C ALA A 209 14.87 8.02 -14.31
N HIS A 210 15.93 7.23 -14.44
CA HIS A 210 17.29 7.68 -14.12
C HIS A 210 17.75 8.83 -15.03
N GLU A 211 17.45 8.76 -16.33
CA GLU A 211 17.77 9.82 -17.29
C GLU A 211 17.13 11.17 -16.90
N GLU A 212 15.87 11.15 -16.46
CA GLU A 212 15.17 12.36 -16.02
C GLU A 212 15.73 12.88 -14.69
N ILE A 213 16.09 11.99 -13.76
CA ILE A 213 16.75 12.36 -12.49
C ILE A 213 18.09 13.04 -12.74
N GLN A 214 18.89 12.56 -13.69
CA GLN A 214 20.19 13.16 -14.04
C GLN A 214 20.04 14.63 -14.44
N SER A 215 19.04 14.95 -15.26
CA SER A 215 18.72 16.35 -15.64
C SER A 215 18.40 17.23 -14.42
N GLN A 216 17.65 16.71 -13.44
CA GLN A 216 17.33 17.43 -12.20
C GLN A 216 18.57 17.64 -11.32
N ILE A 217 19.47 16.66 -11.25
CA ILE A 217 20.74 16.77 -10.49
C ILE A 217 21.65 17.81 -11.12
N GLU A 218 21.76 17.86 -12.45
CA GLU A 218 22.55 18.88 -13.14
C GLU A 218 22.07 20.30 -12.83
N ALA A 219 20.75 20.51 -12.74
CA ALA A 219 20.19 21.79 -12.33
C ALA A 219 20.54 22.17 -10.89
N GLN A 220 20.48 21.22 -9.95
CA GLN A 220 20.95 21.45 -8.57
C GLN A 220 22.43 21.86 -8.54
N ILE A 221 23.28 21.20 -9.31
CA ILE A 221 24.70 21.54 -9.42
C ILE A 221 24.89 22.95 -9.97
N ARG A 222 24.14 23.35 -11.01
CA ARG A 222 24.17 24.72 -11.55
C ARG A 222 23.74 25.75 -10.51
N LEU A 223 22.68 25.46 -9.73
CA LEU A 223 22.20 26.31 -8.65
C LEU A 223 23.26 26.48 -7.56
N SER A 224 23.85 25.39 -7.08
CA SER A 224 24.91 25.42 -6.06
C SER A 224 26.15 26.19 -6.52
N LYS A 225 26.56 26.05 -7.78
CA LYS A 225 27.69 26.83 -8.35
C LYS A 225 27.46 28.34 -8.31
N LYS A 226 26.21 28.80 -8.50
CA LYS A 226 25.86 30.23 -8.39
C LYS A 226 25.99 30.76 -6.96
N LEU A 227 25.85 29.90 -5.95
CA LEU A 227 25.93 30.24 -4.53
C LEU A 227 27.36 30.13 -3.95
N SER A 228 28.24 29.37 -4.61
CA SER A 228 29.56 28.94 -4.14
C SER A 228 30.58 30.07 -3.87
N ASN A 229 30.22 31.34 -4.06
CA ASN A 229 31.05 32.47 -3.63
C ASN A 229 30.94 32.79 -2.12
N ASN A 230 30.08 32.12 -1.33
CA ASN A 230 29.80 32.55 0.06
C ASN A 230 29.75 31.48 1.19
N SER A 231 29.84 30.15 0.97
CA SER A 231 29.34 29.21 2.01
C SER A 231 30.14 27.94 2.35
N SER A 232 31.37 27.72 1.87
CA SER A 232 32.11 26.47 2.16
C SER A 232 32.79 26.40 3.55
N LEU A 233 32.66 27.43 4.40
CA LEU A 233 33.49 27.58 5.62
C LEU A 233 32.96 26.86 6.88
N PHE A 234 31.79 26.22 6.88
CA PHE A 234 31.14 25.74 8.12
C PHE A 234 31.39 24.27 8.51
N PHE A 235 31.93 23.42 7.63
CA PHE A 235 32.03 21.97 7.86
C PHE A 235 33.44 21.37 7.74
N GLU A 236 34.49 22.18 7.55
CA GLU A 236 35.88 21.70 7.43
C GLU A 236 36.44 21.11 8.74
N ASP A 237 35.86 21.49 9.89
CA ASP A 237 36.46 21.29 11.23
C ASP A 237 36.37 19.86 11.81
N GLN A 238 35.97 18.84 11.03
CA GLN A 238 35.79 17.47 11.53
C GLN A 238 36.44 16.34 10.71
N LYS A 239 37.24 16.62 9.68
CA LYS A 239 38.11 15.57 9.10
C LYS A 239 39.15 15.05 10.11
N SER A 240 39.44 15.81 11.16
CA SER A 240 40.14 15.32 12.33
C SER A 240 39.18 14.43 13.15
N LYS A 241 39.13 13.13 12.81
CA LYS A 241 39.08 12.14 13.89
C LYS A 241 40.11 12.62 14.91
N LYS A 242 39.71 12.95 16.14
CA LYS A 242 40.69 12.98 17.23
C LYS A 242 41.31 11.59 17.22
N TYR A 243 42.51 11.49 16.65
CA TYR A 243 43.28 10.25 16.65
C TYR A 243 43.51 9.92 18.12
N ASN A 244 42.78 8.93 18.62
CA ASN A 244 42.98 8.41 19.95
C ASN A 244 43.73 7.08 19.81
N PRO A 245 45.05 7.04 20.01
CA PRO A 245 45.84 5.82 19.88
C PRO A 245 45.36 4.70 20.80
N GLU A 246 44.75 5.01 21.94
CA GLU A 246 44.16 4.02 22.84
C GLU A 246 42.98 3.29 22.19
N ASN A 247 42.14 4.00 21.41
CA ASN A 247 41.00 3.41 20.71
C ASN A 247 41.44 2.49 19.56
N GLU A 248 42.53 2.82 18.86
CA GLU A 248 43.07 1.95 17.82
C GLU A 248 43.69 0.68 18.41
N SER A 249 44.47 0.81 19.50
CA SER A 249 45.00 -0.36 20.23
C SER A 249 43.88 -1.29 20.70
N LEU A 250 42.82 -0.73 21.30
CA LEU A 250 41.66 -1.50 21.75
C LEU A 250 40.96 -2.21 20.58
N LYS A 251 40.81 -1.54 19.44
CA LYS A 251 40.21 -2.11 18.23
C LYS A 251 41.05 -3.27 17.69
N GLU A 252 42.37 -3.14 17.65
CA GLU A 252 43.28 -4.20 17.20
C GLU A 252 43.29 -5.40 18.14
N GLU A 253 43.28 -5.17 19.47
CA GLU A 253 43.15 -6.21 20.48
C GLU A 253 41.83 -6.97 20.36
N LEU A 254 40.72 -6.25 20.23
CA LEU A 254 39.39 -6.84 20.04
C LEU A 254 39.31 -7.64 18.75
N PHE A 255 39.88 -7.11 17.66
CA PHE A 255 39.95 -7.77 16.36
C PHE A 255 40.71 -9.10 16.49
N SER A 256 41.92 -9.06 17.04
CA SER A 256 42.79 -10.23 17.20
C SER A 256 42.15 -11.29 18.11
N PHE A 257 41.44 -10.87 19.15
CA PHE A 257 40.77 -11.80 20.06
C PHE A 257 39.50 -12.45 19.48
N SER A 258 38.75 -11.71 18.66
CA SER A 258 37.37 -12.05 18.30
C SER A 258 37.20 -12.57 16.88
N TYR A 259 38.04 -12.14 15.93
CA TYR A 259 37.83 -12.39 14.49
C TYR A 259 37.66 -13.87 14.15
N GLU A 260 38.66 -14.70 14.46
CA GLU A 260 38.62 -16.14 14.15
C GLU A 260 37.50 -16.88 14.90
N LYS A 261 37.17 -16.42 16.11
CA LYS A 261 36.08 -17.01 16.91
C LYS A 261 34.73 -16.73 16.28
N ILE A 262 34.48 -15.48 15.87
CA ILE A 262 33.25 -15.10 15.16
C ILE A 262 33.19 -15.83 13.81
N GLU A 263 34.29 -15.89 13.07
CA GLU A 263 34.35 -16.61 11.80
C GLU A 263 33.98 -18.09 11.95
N LYS A 264 34.46 -18.74 13.01
CA LYS A 264 34.11 -20.13 13.33
C LYS A 264 32.62 -20.28 13.69
N ILE A 265 32.05 -19.37 14.47
CA ILE A 265 30.61 -19.37 14.79
C ILE A 265 29.79 -19.22 13.50
N TYR A 266 30.15 -18.26 12.66
CA TYR A 266 29.42 -17.92 11.45
C TYR A 266 29.52 -19.00 10.38
N SER A 267 30.61 -19.78 10.39
CA SER A 267 30.77 -20.94 9.51
C SER A 267 29.99 -22.18 9.96
N ASN A 268 29.52 -22.23 11.21
CA ASN A 268 28.85 -23.41 11.79
C ASN A 268 27.33 -23.47 11.53
N SER A 269 26.77 -22.55 10.74
CA SER A 269 25.35 -22.58 10.32
C SER A 269 24.35 -22.62 11.49
N LEU A 270 24.61 -21.82 12.54
CA LEU A 270 23.80 -21.79 13.76
C LEU A 270 22.55 -20.91 13.61
N ASP A 271 21.48 -21.25 14.36
CA ASP A 271 20.28 -20.42 14.48
C ASP A 271 20.58 -19.05 15.12
N LYS A 272 19.68 -18.08 14.92
CA LYS A 272 19.91 -16.68 15.35
C LYS A 272 20.15 -16.59 16.85
N LYS A 273 19.38 -17.33 17.65
CA LYS A 273 19.43 -17.24 19.11
C LYS A 273 20.72 -17.84 19.65
N THR A 274 21.12 -19.01 19.15
CA THR A 274 22.38 -19.65 19.54
C THR A 274 23.58 -18.80 19.13
N ARG A 275 23.58 -18.24 17.92
CA ARG A 275 24.61 -17.32 17.43
C ARG A 275 24.75 -16.10 18.35
N PHE A 276 23.64 -15.44 18.66
CA PHE A 276 23.62 -14.27 19.55
C PHE A 276 24.18 -14.57 20.95
N ILE A 277 23.84 -15.73 21.52
CA ILE A 277 24.36 -16.16 22.83
C ILE A 277 25.89 -16.34 22.75
N GLN A 278 26.39 -17.02 21.72
CA GLN A 278 27.83 -17.25 21.56
C GLN A 278 28.60 -15.96 21.30
N GLU A 279 28.05 -15.04 20.51
CA GLU A 279 28.61 -13.69 20.32
C GLU A 279 28.73 -12.93 21.65
N LYS A 280 27.66 -12.92 22.47
CA LYS A 280 27.70 -12.28 23.78
C LYS A 280 28.74 -12.90 24.71
N ILE A 281 28.93 -14.21 24.65
CA ILE A 281 29.97 -14.89 25.44
C ILE A 281 31.37 -14.41 25.01
N ILE A 282 31.64 -14.29 23.71
CA ILE A 282 32.92 -13.78 23.20
C ILE A 282 33.16 -12.36 23.71
N LEU A 283 32.18 -11.48 23.51
CA LEU A 283 32.28 -10.08 23.90
C LEU A 283 32.49 -9.93 25.42
N ASN A 284 31.73 -10.66 26.23
CA ASN A 284 31.88 -10.64 27.68
C ASN A 284 33.23 -11.21 28.14
N ASN A 285 33.73 -12.25 27.47
CA ASN A 285 35.06 -12.81 27.77
C ASN A 285 36.18 -11.83 27.42
N PHE A 286 36.02 -11.05 26.34
CA PHE A 286 36.94 -9.96 26.03
C PHE A 286 36.89 -8.89 27.12
N LYS A 287 35.70 -8.36 27.43
CA LYS A 287 35.48 -7.34 28.47
C LYS A 287 36.13 -7.76 29.80
N LYS A 288 35.90 -8.99 30.26
CA LYS A 288 36.48 -9.51 31.52
C LYS A 288 38.00 -9.71 31.49
N LYS A 289 38.58 -10.02 30.34
CA LYS A 289 40.01 -10.37 30.24
C LYS A 289 40.90 -9.15 30.04
N PHE A 290 40.42 -8.13 29.34
CA PHE A 290 41.26 -7.01 28.88
C PHE A 290 40.87 -5.65 29.49
N LEU A 291 39.73 -5.54 30.16
CA LEU A 291 39.24 -4.27 30.71
C LEU A 291 38.92 -4.37 32.21
N THR A 292 39.12 -3.27 32.94
CA THR A 292 38.64 -3.09 34.31
C THR A 292 37.16 -2.68 34.30
N GLU A 293 36.43 -2.93 35.40
CA GLU A 293 35.01 -2.57 35.50
C GLU A 293 34.74 -1.08 35.18
N GLU A 294 35.61 -0.19 35.65
CA GLU A 294 35.51 1.26 35.37
C GLU A 294 35.75 1.62 33.90
N LYS A 295 36.63 0.89 33.19
CA LYS A 295 36.85 1.09 31.75
C LYS A 295 35.70 0.52 30.92
N ILE A 296 35.11 -0.59 31.34
CA ILE A 296 33.95 -1.17 30.65
C ILE A 296 32.80 -0.17 30.60
N GLU A 297 32.45 0.46 31.72
CA GLU A 297 31.34 1.44 31.75
C GLU A 297 31.60 2.67 30.87
N LYS A 298 32.86 3.12 30.77
CA LYS A 298 33.25 4.29 29.97
C LYS A 298 33.35 4.00 28.47
N GLU A 299 33.78 2.79 28.09
CA GLU A 299 34.12 2.44 26.70
C GLU A 299 33.11 1.49 26.04
N GLU A 300 32.04 1.07 26.74
CA GLU A 300 31.07 0.08 26.25
C GLU A 300 30.50 0.40 24.86
N ALA A 301 30.10 1.65 24.63
CA ALA A 301 29.53 2.07 23.34
C ALA A 301 30.52 1.94 22.17
N ILE A 302 31.81 2.21 22.44
CA ILE A 302 32.90 2.13 21.46
C ILE A 302 33.28 0.67 21.20
N ILE A 303 33.33 -0.16 22.24
CA ILE A 303 33.60 -1.60 22.13
C ILE A 303 32.51 -2.27 21.30
N ASP A 304 31.24 -1.98 21.59
CA ASP A 304 30.10 -2.52 20.85
C ASP A 304 30.16 -2.08 19.37
N GLN A 305 30.57 -0.83 19.09
CA GLN A 305 30.79 -0.36 17.72
C GLN A 305 31.89 -1.16 17.00
N PHE A 306 33.07 -1.31 17.61
CA PHE A 306 34.16 -2.07 17.00
C PHE A 306 33.79 -3.53 16.81
N TYR A 307 33.03 -4.11 17.73
CA TYR A 307 32.52 -5.47 17.60
C TYR A 307 31.58 -5.60 16.40
N GLU A 308 30.67 -4.65 16.19
CA GLU A 308 29.82 -4.60 14.98
C GLU A 308 30.64 -4.48 13.69
N GLU A 309 31.69 -3.65 13.67
CA GLU A 309 32.61 -3.53 12.53
C GLU A 309 33.32 -4.87 12.22
N ILE A 310 33.72 -5.61 13.25
CA ILE A 310 34.32 -6.94 13.10
C ILE A 310 33.31 -7.92 12.51
N LYS A 311 32.07 -7.97 13.03
CA LYS A 311 30.99 -8.83 12.50
C LYS A 311 30.70 -8.52 11.04
N LYS A 312 30.64 -7.23 10.67
CA LYS A 312 30.50 -6.77 9.27
C LYS A 312 31.63 -7.34 8.42
N LYS A 313 32.89 -7.20 8.84
CA LYS A 313 34.06 -7.67 8.09
C LYS A 313 34.09 -9.19 7.94
N VAL A 314 33.79 -9.95 9.02
CA VAL A 314 33.73 -11.41 8.98
C VAL A 314 32.63 -11.89 8.05
N THR A 315 31.41 -11.36 8.19
CA THR A 315 30.26 -11.75 7.35
C THR A 315 30.55 -11.52 5.87
N ARG A 316 31.09 -10.34 5.53
CA ARG A 316 31.44 -9.99 4.16
C ARG A 316 32.52 -10.91 3.60
N ASN A 317 33.58 -11.20 4.37
CA ASN A 317 34.64 -12.11 3.94
C ASN A 317 34.10 -13.53 3.67
N LEU A 318 33.28 -14.07 4.58
CA LEU A 318 32.69 -15.40 4.40
C LEU A 318 31.82 -15.49 3.13
N ILE A 319 31.00 -14.48 2.87
CA ILE A 319 30.14 -14.47 1.68
C ILE A 319 30.98 -14.26 0.42
N LEU A 320 31.84 -13.24 0.37
CA LEU A 320 32.58 -12.82 -0.84
C LEU A 320 33.72 -13.75 -1.22
N GLU A 321 34.48 -14.26 -0.24
CA GLU A 321 35.65 -15.09 -0.49
C GLU A 321 35.33 -16.58 -0.43
N LYS A 322 34.52 -17.02 0.55
CA LYS A 322 34.23 -18.44 0.75
C LYS A 322 32.89 -18.89 0.16
N GLY A 323 32.00 -17.96 -0.22
CA GLY A 323 30.65 -18.29 -0.69
C GLY A 323 29.76 -18.90 0.40
N ILE A 324 30.11 -18.74 1.68
CA ILE A 324 29.42 -19.35 2.82
C ILE A 324 28.49 -18.30 3.44
N ARG A 325 27.21 -18.65 3.56
CA ARG A 325 26.22 -17.87 4.31
C ARG A 325 26.21 -18.30 5.78
N LEU A 326 25.72 -17.40 6.62
CA LEU A 326 25.71 -17.55 8.09
C LEU A 326 24.87 -18.74 8.59
N ASP A 327 23.93 -19.21 7.77
CA ASP A 327 23.06 -20.36 8.02
C ASP A 327 23.36 -21.56 7.08
N GLY A 328 24.50 -21.53 6.39
CA GLY A 328 24.98 -22.64 5.55
C GLY A 328 24.30 -22.76 4.18
N ARG A 329 23.35 -21.87 3.85
CA ARG A 329 22.66 -21.89 2.56
C ARG A 329 23.58 -21.48 1.41
N THR A 330 23.23 -21.91 0.20
CA THR A 330 23.79 -21.32 -1.02
C THR A 330 23.20 -19.93 -1.27
N SER A 331 23.80 -19.19 -2.20
CA SER A 331 23.35 -17.85 -2.61
C SER A 331 21.92 -17.84 -3.16
N LYS A 332 21.44 -18.93 -3.76
CA LYS A 332 20.09 -19.01 -4.35
C LYS A 332 19.05 -19.68 -3.46
N GLN A 333 19.48 -20.36 -2.40
CA GLN A 333 18.61 -21.20 -1.58
C GLN A 333 17.69 -20.38 -0.67
N ILE A 334 16.40 -20.73 -0.68
CA ILE A 334 15.36 -20.15 0.17
C ILE A 334 15.26 -20.97 1.45
N ARG A 335 14.96 -20.32 2.57
CA ARG A 335 14.74 -20.98 3.87
C ARG A 335 13.55 -21.95 3.80
N PRO A 336 13.49 -22.94 4.71
CA PRO A 336 12.31 -23.78 4.86
C PRO A 336 11.03 -22.95 5.02
N ILE A 337 9.98 -23.30 4.28
CA ILE A 337 8.68 -22.65 4.33
C ILE A 337 7.68 -23.62 4.93
N TRP A 338 6.91 -23.14 5.89
CA TRP A 338 5.77 -23.83 6.46
C TRP A 338 4.61 -22.85 6.57
N SER A 339 3.42 -23.27 6.13
CA SER A 339 2.23 -22.45 6.22
C SER A 339 0.99 -23.27 6.53
N VAL A 340 0.05 -22.65 7.22
CA VAL A 340 -1.26 -23.21 7.57
C VAL A 340 -2.31 -22.13 7.35
N VAL A 341 -3.47 -22.52 6.84
CA VAL A 341 -4.67 -21.66 6.71
C VAL A 341 -5.71 -22.08 7.74
N ASP A 342 -6.69 -21.21 8.02
CA ASP A 342 -7.75 -21.48 9.01
C ASP A 342 -7.22 -21.76 10.43
N TYR A 343 -6.14 -21.06 10.80
CA TYR A 343 -5.50 -21.23 12.11
C TYR A 343 -6.33 -20.63 13.25
N LEU A 344 -7.04 -19.54 12.99
CA LEU A 344 -7.88 -18.85 13.97
C LEU A 344 -9.37 -19.16 13.70
N PRO A 345 -10.11 -19.67 14.71
CA PRO A 345 -11.48 -20.13 14.50
C PRO A 345 -12.50 -19.01 14.34
N GLY A 346 -12.27 -17.85 14.98
CA GLY A 346 -13.25 -16.77 15.07
C GLY A 346 -13.19 -15.72 13.97
N VAL A 347 -12.20 -15.77 13.08
CA VAL A 347 -11.97 -14.74 12.04
C VAL A 347 -12.50 -15.21 10.68
N HIS A 348 -12.76 -14.28 9.76
CA HIS A 348 -13.31 -14.64 8.45
C HIS A 348 -12.29 -15.37 7.58
N GLY A 349 -11.01 -15.01 7.70
CA GLY A 349 -9.89 -15.78 7.13
C GLY A 349 -8.63 -15.64 7.96
N SER A 350 -7.80 -16.67 7.98
CA SER A 350 -6.48 -16.61 8.62
C SER A 350 -5.45 -17.46 7.92
N ALA A 351 -4.19 -17.04 8.04
CA ALA A 351 -3.06 -17.85 7.68
C ALA A 351 -1.88 -17.58 8.61
N LEU A 352 -1.14 -18.63 8.92
CA LEU A 352 0.16 -18.58 9.56
C LEU A 352 1.20 -18.95 8.51
N PHE A 353 2.13 -18.05 8.22
CA PHE A 353 3.21 -18.28 7.26
C PHE A 353 4.54 -18.12 7.96
N SER A 354 5.39 -19.15 7.87
CA SER A 354 6.74 -19.17 8.42
C SER A 354 7.75 -19.45 7.30
N ARG A 355 8.82 -18.66 7.27
CA ARG A 355 9.97 -18.86 6.37
C ARG A 355 11.25 -18.72 7.18
N GLY A 356 11.86 -19.86 7.53
CA GLY A 356 12.88 -19.93 8.58
C GLY A 356 12.35 -19.31 9.88
N GLU A 357 13.14 -18.43 10.50
CA GLU A 357 12.80 -17.71 11.75
C GLU A 357 12.05 -16.38 11.48
N THR A 358 11.23 -16.33 10.43
CA THR A 358 10.31 -15.22 10.16
C THR A 358 8.90 -15.76 10.06
N GLN A 359 8.02 -15.30 10.96
CA GLN A 359 6.65 -15.79 11.07
C GLN A 359 5.65 -14.64 11.11
N SER A 360 4.63 -14.74 10.25
CA SER A 360 3.50 -13.80 10.19
C SER A 360 2.20 -14.56 10.45
N LEU A 361 1.46 -14.13 11.46
CA LEU A 361 0.07 -14.50 11.69
C LEU A 361 -0.81 -13.42 11.06
N THR A 362 -1.54 -13.77 10.02
CA THR A 362 -2.39 -12.83 9.30
C THR A 362 -3.85 -13.18 9.44
N THR A 363 -4.66 -12.15 9.67
CA THR A 363 -6.12 -12.23 9.80
C THR A 363 -6.81 -11.36 8.76
N VAL A 364 -7.93 -11.84 8.26
CA VAL A 364 -8.81 -11.12 7.34
C VAL A 364 -10.15 -10.90 8.01
N THR A 365 -10.60 -9.64 8.01
CA THR A 365 -11.93 -9.23 8.41
C THR A 365 -12.63 -8.59 7.22
N LEU A 366 -13.88 -9.00 7.02
CA LEU A 366 -14.76 -8.51 5.95
C LEU A 366 -15.79 -7.60 6.60
N GLY A 367 -15.99 -6.43 6.02
CA GLY A 367 -16.95 -5.42 6.45
C GLY A 367 -17.75 -4.88 5.27
N SER A 368 -18.64 -3.95 5.58
CA SER A 368 -19.52 -3.24 4.65
C SER A 368 -18.86 -1.98 4.10
N SER A 369 -19.56 -1.26 3.22
CA SER A 369 -19.13 0.08 2.77
C SER A 369 -18.95 1.10 3.92
N LEU A 370 -19.59 0.92 5.08
CA LEU A 370 -19.41 1.79 6.25
C LEU A 370 -18.03 1.63 6.91
N ASP A 371 -17.41 0.46 6.74
CA ASP A 371 -16.13 0.12 7.35
C ASP A 371 -14.93 0.57 6.49
N ALA A 372 -15.21 1.22 5.35
CA ALA A 372 -14.20 1.76 4.45
C ALA A 372 -13.36 2.83 5.14
N ASN A 373 -12.05 2.77 4.95
CA ASN A 373 -11.12 3.72 5.55
C ASN A 373 -11.23 5.06 4.81
N LYS A 374 -11.63 6.12 5.52
CA LYS A 374 -11.78 7.46 4.95
C LYS A 374 -10.47 8.21 5.06
N ILE A 375 -9.89 8.55 3.91
CA ILE A 375 -8.69 9.37 3.79
C ILE A 375 -9.15 10.79 3.47
N ASP A 376 -8.75 11.74 4.32
CA ASP A 376 -9.05 13.17 4.21
C ASP A 376 -7.75 13.95 4.37
N ASN A 377 -6.95 13.98 3.31
CA ASN A 377 -5.68 14.71 3.24
C ASN A 377 -5.81 15.87 2.25
N VAL A 378 -4.77 16.72 2.13
CA VAL A 378 -4.79 17.87 1.22
C VAL A 378 -4.85 17.40 -0.22
N VAL A 379 -3.99 16.43 -0.55
CA VAL A 379 -3.81 15.87 -1.88
C VAL A 379 -4.95 14.91 -2.24
N MET A 380 -5.33 14.02 -1.31
CA MET A 380 -6.26 12.92 -1.55
C MET A 380 -7.45 12.93 -0.59
N GLU A 381 -8.65 12.92 -1.16
CA GLU A 381 -9.90 12.58 -0.48
C GLU A 381 -10.42 11.28 -1.11
N ASN A 382 -10.38 10.19 -0.34
CA ASN A 382 -10.75 8.88 -0.88
C ASN A 382 -11.36 7.95 0.19
N GLN A 383 -12.04 6.91 -0.27
CA GLN A 383 -12.47 5.79 0.57
C GLN A 383 -11.74 4.54 0.12
N GLU A 384 -10.92 4.00 1.02
CA GLU A 384 -10.19 2.78 0.77
C GLU A 384 -10.96 1.57 1.29
N LYS A 385 -11.32 0.68 0.36
CA LYS A 385 -12.02 -0.58 0.66
C LYS A 385 -11.07 -1.73 1.01
N PHE A 386 -9.78 -1.58 0.78
CA PHE A 386 -8.78 -2.59 1.14
C PHE A 386 -7.62 -1.93 1.85
N TYR A 387 -7.42 -2.27 3.11
CA TYR A 387 -6.34 -1.71 3.91
C TYR A 387 -5.67 -2.80 4.75
N LEU A 388 -4.35 -2.69 4.91
CA LEU A 388 -3.50 -3.65 5.58
C LEU A 388 -2.75 -2.99 6.73
N HIS A 389 -2.98 -3.49 7.94
CA HIS A 389 -2.21 -3.10 9.11
C HIS A 389 -1.13 -4.13 9.40
N TYR A 390 0.09 -3.63 9.61
CA TYR A 390 1.25 -4.43 9.92
C TYR A 390 1.73 -4.07 11.32
N ASN A 391 1.87 -5.06 12.19
CA ASN A 391 2.33 -4.89 13.56
C ASN A 391 3.65 -5.63 13.79
N PHE A 392 4.61 -4.96 14.43
CA PHE A 392 5.92 -5.50 14.73
C PHE A 392 6.23 -5.42 16.23
N PRO A 393 5.63 -6.31 17.03
CA PRO A 393 5.81 -6.29 18.47
C PRO A 393 7.27 -6.61 18.84
N PRO A 394 7.79 -6.07 19.95
CA PRO A 394 9.21 -6.18 20.30
C PRO A 394 9.64 -7.62 20.64
N PHE A 395 8.71 -8.47 21.08
CA PHE A 395 8.98 -9.89 21.31
C PHE A 395 9.37 -10.64 20.02
N SER A 396 8.97 -10.15 18.84
CA SER A 396 9.28 -10.79 17.56
C SER A 396 10.78 -10.83 17.24
N THR A 397 11.56 -9.93 17.85
CA THR A 397 13.02 -9.91 17.80
C THR A 397 13.66 -10.29 19.14
N GLY A 398 12.87 -10.65 20.16
CA GLY A 398 13.36 -10.93 21.51
C GLY A 398 13.85 -9.70 22.27
N GLU A 399 13.35 -8.51 21.94
CA GLU A 399 13.75 -7.24 22.55
C GLU A 399 12.67 -6.68 23.48
N ILE A 400 13.05 -5.74 24.35
CA ILE A 400 12.14 -4.98 25.21
C ILE A 400 12.16 -3.52 24.75
N ARG A 401 11.00 -2.97 24.37
CA ARG A 401 10.85 -1.58 23.94
C ARG A 401 9.50 -1.02 24.41
N PRO A 402 9.41 0.26 24.80
CA PRO A 402 8.12 0.86 25.15
C PRO A 402 7.22 0.99 23.92
N ILE A 403 5.95 0.61 24.04
CA ILE A 403 4.96 0.72 22.98
C ILE A 403 4.42 2.16 22.97
N ARG A 404 4.81 2.96 21.97
CA ARG A 404 4.43 4.38 21.84
C ARG A 404 3.49 4.68 20.65
N GLY A 405 2.90 3.63 20.07
CA GLY A 405 2.10 3.69 18.85
C GLY A 405 2.80 3.01 17.66
N VAL A 406 2.18 3.11 16.49
CA VAL A 406 2.68 2.50 15.26
C VAL A 406 3.87 3.31 14.74
N SER A 407 4.98 2.64 14.48
CA SER A 407 6.20 3.27 13.97
C SER A 407 6.11 3.57 12.47
N ARG A 408 6.93 4.52 11.99
CA ARG A 408 7.07 4.79 10.55
C ARG A 408 7.43 3.51 9.78
N ARG A 409 8.24 2.62 10.38
CA ARG A 409 8.65 1.35 9.76
C ARG A 409 7.45 0.43 9.50
N GLU A 410 6.59 0.29 10.51
CA GLU A 410 5.38 -0.53 10.42
C GLU A 410 4.41 -0.03 9.35
N ILE A 411 4.16 1.29 9.30
CA ILE A 411 3.29 1.90 8.27
C ILE A 411 3.81 1.59 6.87
N GLY A 412 5.09 1.83 6.59
CA GLY A 412 5.61 1.56 5.24
C GLY A 412 5.77 0.07 4.90
N HIS A 413 5.96 -0.82 5.87
CA HIS A 413 5.87 -2.26 5.60
C HIS A 413 4.43 -2.70 5.28
N GLY A 414 3.45 -2.14 6.00
CA GLY A 414 2.02 -2.34 5.74
C GLY A 414 1.64 -1.86 4.34
N ASN A 415 2.03 -0.63 4.00
CA ASN A 415 1.81 -0.05 2.67
C ASN A 415 2.44 -0.88 1.54
N LEU A 416 3.70 -1.34 1.70
CA LEU A 416 4.32 -2.22 0.71
C LEU A 416 3.51 -3.50 0.47
N ALA A 417 3.03 -4.13 1.54
CA ALA A 417 2.22 -5.34 1.44
C ALA A 417 0.83 -5.07 0.87
N GLN A 418 0.22 -3.93 1.20
CA GLN A 418 -1.06 -3.47 0.64
C GLN A 418 -0.95 -3.26 -0.87
N ARG A 419 0.05 -2.50 -1.32
CA ARG A 419 0.34 -2.26 -2.73
C ARG A 419 0.55 -3.56 -3.51
N ALA A 420 1.23 -4.54 -2.91
CA ALA A 420 1.46 -5.85 -3.52
C ALA A 420 0.18 -6.64 -3.82
N LEU A 421 -0.90 -6.43 -3.05
CA LEU A 421 -2.12 -7.23 -3.09
C LEU A 421 -3.31 -6.49 -3.71
N LYS A 422 -3.39 -5.17 -3.59
CA LYS A 422 -4.58 -4.40 -3.93
C LYS A 422 -5.05 -4.58 -5.37
N ASN A 423 -4.12 -4.69 -6.32
CA ASN A 423 -4.41 -4.83 -7.75
C ASN A 423 -4.85 -6.26 -8.13
N ILE A 424 -4.65 -7.23 -7.23
CA ILE A 424 -4.97 -8.64 -7.44
C ILE A 424 -6.34 -9.00 -6.84
N ILE A 425 -6.81 -8.22 -5.87
CA ILE A 425 -8.13 -8.39 -5.29
C ILE A 425 -9.17 -8.00 -6.34
N PRO A 426 -10.07 -8.92 -6.75
CA PRO A 426 -11.11 -8.61 -7.71
C PRO A 426 -12.14 -7.66 -7.10
N ASN A 427 -12.91 -6.98 -7.97
CA ASN A 427 -14.04 -6.17 -7.51
C ASN A 427 -15.02 -7.05 -6.72
N ASN A 428 -15.31 -6.63 -5.49
CA ASN A 428 -16.14 -7.37 -4.55
C ASN A 428 -16.90 -6.38 -3.66
N PRO A 429 -18.04 -6.78 -3.07
CA PRO A 429 -18.86 -5.86 -2.28
C PRO A 429 -18.29 -5.58 -0.89
N TYR A 430 -17.23 -6.27 -0.47
CA TYR A 430 -16.69 -6.17 0.88
C TYR A 430 -15.66 -5.06 1.00
N THR A 431 -15.65 -4.43 2.16
CA THR A 431 -14.45 -3.79 2.68
C THR A 431 -13.60 -4.86 3.34
N ILE A 432 -12.31 -4.90 3.03
CA ILE A 432 -11.38 -5.94 3.46
C ILE A 432 -10.31 -5.28 4.32
N ARG A 433 -10.25 -5.71 5.59
CA ARG A 433 -9.17 -5.37 6.51
C ARG A 433 -8.26 -6.58 6.66
N VAL A 434 -6.97 -6.38 6.41
CA VAL A 434 -5.94 -7.36 6.72
C VAL A 434 -5.12 -6.86 7.90
N VAL A 435 -4.87 -7.73 8.88
CA VAL A 435 -3.93 -7.46 9.97
C VAL A 435 -2.87 -8.55 9.98
N SER A 436 -1.61 -8.16 9.90
CA SER A 436 -0.47 -9.07 10.00
C SER A 436 0.33 -8.77 11.26
N ASP A 437 0.29 -9.71 12.20
CA ASP A 437 1.10 -9.70 13.41
C ASP A 437 2.36 -10.53 13.20
N ILE A 438 3.52 -9.88 13.31
CA ILE A 438 4.80 -10.58 13.19
C ILE A 438 5.14 -11.24 14.52
N LEU A 439 5.23 -12.57 14.50
CA LEU A 439 5.51 -13.37 15.69
C LEU A 439 7.00 -13.64 15.86
N GLU A 440 7.72 -13.78 14.74
CA GLU A 440 9.18 -13.97 14.69
C GLU A 440 9.76 -13.16 13.53
N SER A 441 10.96 -12.60 13.70
CA SER A 441 11.65 -11.88 12.63
C SER A 441 13.16 -12.14 12.60
N ASN A 442 13.60 -12.82 11.55
CA ASN A 442 15.00 -12.90 11.14
C ASN A 442 15.19 -12.70 9.63
N GLY A 443 14.34 -11.90 9.00
CA GLY A 443 14.46 -11.57 7.58
C GLY A 443 13.12 -11.20 6.97
N SER A 444 13.08 -10.07 6.27
CA SER A 444 11.94 -9.51 5.53
C SER A 444 10.54 -10.03 5.91
N SER A 445 10.07 -9.62 7.09
CA SER A 445 8.73 -9.92 7.58
C SER A 445 7.63 -9.29 6.73
N SER A 446 7.91 -8.19 6.01
CA SER A 446 6.96 -7.61 5.05
C SER A 446 6.64 -8.56 3.89
N MET A 447 7.62 -9.34 3.41
CA MET A 447 7.37 -10.34 2.37
C MET A 447 6.64 -11.56 2.92
N ALA A 448 6.89 -11.94 4.17
CA ALA A 448 6.09 -12.96 4.86
C ALA A 448 4.63 -12.52 5.02
N THR A 449 4.38 -11.24 5.34
CA THR A 449 3.04 -10.64 5.38
C THR A 449 2.32 -10.77 4.04
N VAL A 450 2.98 -10.49 2.91
CA VAL A 450 2.33 -10.63 1.59
C VAL A 450 1.90 -12.08 1.33
N CYS A 451 2.77 -13.05 1.64
CA CYS A 451 2.47 -14.46 1.47
C CYS A 451 1.32 -14.91 2.39
N ALA A 452 1.39 -14.55 3.68
CA ALA A 452 0.35 -14.85 4.67
C ALA A 452 -1.00 -14.21 4.30
N ALA A 453 -0.99 -12.93 3.91
CA ALA A 453 -2.19 -12.21 3.50
C ALA A 453 -2.81 -12.80 2.23
N SER A 454 -2.01 -13.19 1.23
CA SER A 454 -2.53 -13.88 0.04
C SER A 454 -3.27 -15.17 0.43
N LEU A 455 -2.69 -15.99 1.31
CA LEU A 455 -3.33 -17.20 1.81
C LEU A 455 -4.58 -16.91 2.65
N ALA A 456 -4.52 -15.91 3.53
CA ALA A 456 -5.63 -15.56 4.41
C ALA A 456 -6.83 -14.98 3.65
N LEU A 457 -6.58 -14.22 2.57
CA LEU A 457 -7.63 -13.70 1.68
C LEU A 457 -8.31 -14.84 0.91
N MET A 458 -7.53 -15.81 0.43
CA MET A 458 -8.05 -17.04 -0.19
C MET A 458 -8.84 -17.89 0.81
N ASP A 459 -8.39 -18.00 2.06
CA ASP A 459 -9.10 -18.68 3.16
C ASP A 459 -10.43 -17.97 3.50
N ALA A 460 -10.47 -16.63 3.44
CA ALA A 460 -11.67 -15.83 3.63
C ALA A 460 -12.71 -15.98 2.50
N GLY A 461 -12.35 -16.64 1.39
CA GLY A 461 -13.20 -16.81 0.22
C GLY A 461 -13.21 -15.61 -0.74
N ILE A 462 -12.21 -14.72 -0.64
CA ILE A 462 -11.98 -13.70 -1.66
C ILE A 462 -11.41 -14.38 -2.91
N SER A 463 -11.99 -14.08 -4.07
CA SER A 463 -11.72 -14.77 -5.35
C SER A 463 -10.40 -14.36 -6.03
N ILE A 464 -9.31 -14.39 -5.27
CA ILE A 464 -7.94 -14.18 -5.77
C ILE A 464 -7.57 -15.35 -6.68
N LYS A 465 -7.46 -15.08 -7.98
CA LYS A 465 -7.05 -16.08 -8.99
C LYS A 465 -5.55 -16.28 -9.04
N ASN A 466 -4.79 -15.21 -8.87
CA ASN A 466 -3.34 -15.19 -9.01
C ASN A 466 -2.72 -14.82 -7.65
N PRO A 467 -2.44 -15.80 -6.76
CA PRO A 467 -1.85 -15.47 -5.47
C PRO A 467 -0.49 -14.78 -5.62
N VAL A 468 -0.19 -13.91 -4.66
CA VAL A 468 1.02 -13.10 -4.65
C VAL A 468 2.00 -13.67 -3.65
N SER A 469 3.25 -13.83 -4.07
CA SER A 469 4.36 -14.17 -3.19
C SER A 469 5.41 -13.07 -3.20
N GLY A 470 6.24 -13.02 -2.17
CA GLY A 470 7.29 -12.01 -2.01
C GLY A 470 8.62 -12.59 -1.57
N ILE A 471 9.70 -12.03 -2.08
CA ILE A 471 11.08 -12.40 -1.72
C ILE A 471 11.90 -11.14 -1.42
N ALA A 472 12.86 -11.28 -0.51
CA ALA A 472 13.88 -10.27 -0.24
C ALA A 472 15.23 -10.76 -0.75
N MET A 473 15.90 -9.90 -1.50
CA MET A 473 17.16 -10.14 -2.18
C MET A 473 18.22 -9.23 -1.58
N GLY A 474 19.44 -9.73 -1.51
CA GLY A 474 20.60 -8.97 -1.07
C GLY A 474 21.73 -9.01 -2.08
N LEU A 475 22.68 -8.11 -1.89
CA LEU A 475 23.88 -8.02 -2.70
C LEU A 475 25.07 -7.70 -1.81
N PHE A 476 26.16 -8.41 -2.02
CA PHE A 476 27.47 -8.08 -1.46
C PHE A 476 28.41 -7.71 -2.60
N MET A 477 29.03 -6.53 -2.52
CA MET A 477 29.96 -6.01 -3.50
C MET A 477 31.25 -5.54 -2.84
N GLU A 478 32.38 -6.02 -3.35
CA GLU A 478 33.71 -5.54 -2.98
C GLU A 478 34.66 -5.67 -4.16
N ASN A 479 35.30 -4.58 -4.54
CA ASN A 479 36.10 -4.50 -5.77
C ASN A 479 35.29 -4.97 -6.99
N GLU A 480 35.76 -5.99 -7.70
CA GLU A 480 35.06 -6.59 -8.84
C GLU A 480 34.09 -7.73 -8.45
N LYS A 481 34.17 -8.24 -7.21
CA LYS A 481 33.34 -9.37 -6.75
C LYS A 481 31.95 -8.90 -6.39
N LYS A 482 30.94 -9.60 -6.93
CA LYS A 482 29.52 -9.31 -6.72
C LYS A 482 28.77 -10.62 -6.48
N ILE A 483 28.10 -10.75 -5.33
CA ILE A 483 27.33 -11.94 -4.98
C ILE A 483 25.90 -11.54 -4.64
N ILE A 484 24.95 -12.09 -5.41
CA ILE A 484 23.51 -11.91 -5.21
C ILE A 484 23.01 -13.03 -4.31
N ILE A 485 22.32 -12.69 -3.23
CA ILE A 485 21.75 -13.66 -2.29
C ILE A 485 20.23 -13.58 -2.23
N SER A 486 19.58 -14.74 -2.24
CA SER A 486 18.13 -14.91 -2.12
C SER A 486 17.71 -15.12 -0.67
N ASP A 487 16.56 -14.56 -0.31
CA ASP A 487 15.90 -14.73 0.98
C ASP A 487 16.83 -14.38 2.15
N ILE A 488 17.18 -13.09 2.22
CA ILE A 488 18.15 -12.56 3.18
C ILE A 488 17.69 -12.69 4.64
N ILE A 489 18.65 -12.93 5.52
CA ILE A 489 18.45 -12.84 6.98
C ILE A 489 18.76 -11.43 7.52
N GLY A 490 18.42 -11.15 8.78
CA GLY A 490 18.60 -9.83 9.38
C GLY A 490 20.03 -9.29 9.32
N GLU A 491 21.02 -10.14 9.61
CA GLU A 491 22.45 -9.76 9.55
C GLU A 491 22.94 -9.56 8.11
N GLU A 492 22.45 -10.37 7.16
CA GLU A 492 22.77 -10.22 5.74
C GLU A 492 22.21 -8.93 5.15
N ASP A 493 21.00 -8.51 5.56
CA ASP A 493 20.47 -7.17 5.27
C ASP A 493 21.41 -6.13 5.90
N HIS A 494 21.64 -6.19 7.21
CA HIS A 494 22.40 -5.17 7.94
C HIS A 494 23.80 -4.90 7.35
N PHE A 495 24.53 -5.96 6.96
CA PHE A 495 25.90 -5.86 6.42
C PHE A 495 25.99 -5.88 4.89
N GLY A 496 24.89 -6.14 4.20
CA GLY A 496 24.79 -6.14 2.74
C GLY A 496 24.79 -4.74 2.15
N ASP A 497 24.97 -4.67 0.83
CA ASP A 497 25.01 -3.43 0.05
C ASP A 497 23.66 -3.09 -0.61
N LEU A 498 22.73 -4.04 -0.66
CA LEU A 498 21.37 -3.93 -1.21
C LEU A 498 20.36 -4.68 -0.34
N ASP A 499 19.19 -4.08 -0.13
CA ASP A 499 17.96 -4.75 0.28
C ASP A 499 16.91 -4.53 -0.80
N PHE A 500 16.57 -5.58 -1.55
CA PHE A 500 15.58 -5.51 -2.61
C PHE A 500 14.43 -6.48 -2.37
N LYS A 501 13.26 -5.92 -2.06
CA LYS A 501 12.01 -6.65 -1.84
C LYS A 501 11.18 -6.58 -3.10
N ILE A 502 10.71 -7.73 -3.57
CA ILE A 502 9.92 -7.83 -4.79
C ILE A 502 8.81 -8.85 -4.61
N THR A 503 7.63 -8.47 -5.07
CA THR A 503 6.38 -9.24 -4.95
C THR A 503 5.72 -9.41 -6.31
N GLY A 504 4.91 -10.45 -6.45
CA GLY A 504 4.19 -10.68 -7.68
C GLY A 504 3.58 -12.06 -7.78
N THR A 505 2.88 -12.27 -8.88
CA THR A 505 2.21 -13.51 -9.27
C THR A 505 3.03 -14.28 -10.31
N GLN A 506 2.58 -15.46 -10.73
CA GLN A 506 3.25 -16.17 -11.83
C GLN A 506 3.34 -15.38 -13.15
N TYR A 507 2.55 -14.31 -13.33
CA TYR A 507 2.51 -13.53 -14.56
C TYR A 507 3.39 -12.28 -14.54
N GLY A 508 3.72 -11.75 -13.37
CA GLY A 508 4.53 -10.54 -13.27
C GLY A 508 4.67 -9.98 -11.87
N ILE A 509 5.29 -8.81 -11.78
CA ILE A 509 5.57 -8.07 -10.57
C ILE A 509 4.34 -7.25 -10.18
N THR A 510 4.02 -7.18 -8.89
CA THR A 510 2.90 -6.37 -8.36
C THR A 510 3.36 -5.23 -7.48
N ALA A 511 4.45 -5.38 -6.74
CA ALA A 511 5.08 -4.29 -6.01
C ALA A 511 6.55 -4.58 -5.73
N CYS A 512 7.32 -3.51 -5.52
CA CYS A 512 8.73 -3.63 -5.16
C CYS A 512 9.17 -2.50 -4.22
N GLN A 513 10.24 -2.77 -3.47
CA GLN A 513 10.95 -1.80 -2.66
C GLN A 513 12.44 -2.12 -2.71
N MET A 514 13.26 -1.19 -3.16
CA MET A 514 14.72 -1.34 -3.27
C MET A 514 15.41 -0.25 -2.45
N ASP A 515 16.45 -0.65 -1.71
CA ASP A 515 17.33 0.23 -0.95
C ASP A 515 18.79 -0.17 -1.19
N VAL A 516 19.56 0.74 -1.77
CA VAL A 516 21.01 0.57 -1.97
C VAL A 516 21.75 1.35 -0.87
N LYS A 517 22.58 0.64 -0.10
CA LYS A 517 23.31 1.23 1.04
C LYS A 517 24.62 1.90 0.64
N LYS A 518 25.15 1.57 -0.54
CA LYS A 518 26.31 2.23 -1.15
C LYS A 518 25.88 2.92 -2.44
N THR A 519 26.16 4.21 -2.57
CA THR A 519 25.74 5.04 -3.71
C THR A 519 26.48 4.73 -5.02
N GLN A 520 27.26 3.64 -5.10
CA GLN A 520 28.04 3.24 -6.25
C GLN A 520 27.98 1.72 -6.45
N GLY A 521 27.92 1.28 -7.71
CA GLY A 521 28.22 -0.10 -8.10
C GLY A 521 27.05 -0.95 -8.62
N LEU A 522 25.80 -0.48 -8.50
CA LEU A 522 24.63 -1.16 -9.07
C LEU A 522 24.45 -0.77 -10.55
N THR A 523 24.92 -1.65 -11.45
CA THR A 523 24.71 -1.52 -12.90
C THR A 523 23.36 -2.09 -13.33
N TYR A 524 22.85 -1.67 -14.49
CA TYR A 524 21.60 -2.22 -15.04
C TYR A 524 21.69 -3.73 -15.30
N ASP A 525 22.85 -4.23 -15.74
CA ASP A 525 23.07 -5.67 -15.93
C ASP A 525 22.98 -6.45 -14.63
N LEU A 526 23.55 -5.91 -13.54
CA LEU A 526 23.48 -6.53 -12.23
C LEU A 526 22.03 -6.53 -11.71
N LEU A 527 21.30 -5.43 -11.91
CA LEU A 527 19.89 -5.36 -11.58
C LEU A 527 19.05 -6.40 -12.35
N ASN A 528 19.35 -6.61 -13.63
CA ASN A 528 18.70 -7.65 -14.44
C ASN A 528 18.99 -9.07 -13.90
N GLN A 529 20.22 -9.34 -13.47
CA GLN A 529 20.57 -10.61 -12.83
C GLN A 529 19.81 -10.82 -11.51
N ILE A 530 19.72 -9.77 -10.69
CA ILE A 530 18.97 -9.79 -9.43
C ILE A 530 17.48 -10.10 -9.69
N LEU A 531 16.87 -9.45 -10.68
CA LEU A 531 15.47 -9.66 -11.05
C LEU A 531 15.20 -11.12 -11.49
N LYS A 532 16.09 -11.71 -12.29
CA LYS A 532 15.98 -13.12 -12.70
C LYS A 532 16.04 -14.08 -11.51
N GLN A 533 17.01 -13.89 -10.62
CA GLN A 533 17.12 -14.72 -9.41
C GLN A 533 15.94 -14.51 -8.46
N ALA A 534 15.40 -13.30 -8.38
CA ALA A 534 14.22 -13.01 -7.59
C ALA A 534 12.96 -13.67 -8.15
N LEU A 535 12.78 -13.70 -9.48
CA LEU A 535 11.70 -14.42 -10.14
C LEU A 535 11.75 -15.92 -9.80
N GLU A 536 12.91 -16.56 -9.93
CA GLU A 536 13.10 -17.97 -9.54
C GLU A 536 12.64 -18.21 -8.10
N GLY A 537 13.06 -17.34 -7.18
CA GLY A 537 12.74 -17.49 -5.77
C GLY A 537 11.27 -17.21 -5.42
N ARG A 538 10.66 -16.23 -6.07
CA ARG A 538 9.24 -15.89 -5.92
C ARG A 538 8.35 -17.03 -6.37
N ILE A 539 8.64 -17.62 -7.53
CA ILE A 539 7.90 -18.78 -8.04
C ILE A 539 8.05 -20.00 -7.12
N PHE A 540 9.23 -20.21 -6.54
CA PHE A 540 9.42 -21.27 -5.54
C PHE A 540 8.52 -21.09 -4.31
N ILE A 541 8.48 -19.88 -3.74
CA ILE A 541 7.62 -19.55 -2.59
C ILE A 541 6.14 -19.71 -2.96
N LEU A 542 5.73 -19.22 -4.13
CA LEU A 542 4.37 -19.35 -4.63
C LEU A 542 3.91 -20.81 -4.70
N ARG A 543 4.78 -21.70 -5.21
CA ARG A 543 4.48 -23.15 -5.25
C ARG A 543 4.26 -23.72 -3.86
N LYS A 544 5.08 -23.35 -2.87
CA LYS A 544 4.90 -23.76 -1.47
C LYS A 544 3.60 -23.27 -0.85
N MET A 545 3.16 -22.06 -1.18
CA MET A 545 1.85 -21.56 -0.75
C MET A 545 0.71 -22.37 -1.37
N LEU A 546 0.80 -22.65 -2.67
CA LEU A 546 -0.23 -23.39 -3.41
C LEU A 546 -0.31 -24.88 -3.01
N GLU A 547 0.76 -25.47 -2.48
CA GLU A 547 0.72 -26.81 -1.85
C GLU A 547 -0.26 -26.83 -0.64
N VAL A 548 -0.44 -25.70 0.06
CA VAL A 548 -1.33 -25.61 1.23
C VAL A 548 -2.75 -25.23 0.84
N LEU A 549 -2.91 -24.24 -0.03
CA LEU A 549 -4.22 -23.82 -0.52
C LEU A 549 -4.13 -23.54 -2.03
N PRO A 550 -4.47 -24.52 -2.89
CA PRO A 550 -4.34 -24.39 -4.34
C PRO A 550 -5.26 -23.33 -4.95
N GLU A 551 -6.46 -23.17 -4.39
CA GLU A 551 -7.48 -22.22 -4.84
C GLU A 551 -8.19 -21.59 -3.65
N TYR A 552 -8.81 -20.42 -3.84
CA TYR A 552 -9.60 -19.76 -2.81
C TYR A 552 -10.83 -20.61 -2.40
N ARG A 553 -11.30 -20.41 -1.18
CA ARG A 553 -12.50 -21.11 -0.69
C ARG A 553 -13.75 -20.64 -1.45
N LYS A 554 -14.49 -21.58 -2.05
CA LYS A 554 -15.74 -21.28 -2.78
C LYS A 554 -16.88 -20.80 -1.87
N LYS A 555 -16.83 -21.17 -0.59
CA LYS A 555 -17.80 -20.74 0.42
C LYS A 555 -17.06 -19.98 1.52
N MET A 556 -17.59 -18.80 1.87
CA MET A 556 -17.12 -18.02 3.02
C MET A 556 -17.48 -18.74 4.33
N LYS A 557 -16.77 -18.40 5.41
CA LYS A 557 -17.04 -18.97 6.73
C LYS A 557 -18.41 -18.51 7.26
N PRO A 558 -19.08 -19.29 8.14
CA PRO A 558 -20.42 -18.96 8.62
C PRO A 558 -20.53 -17.63 9.40
N ASN A 559 -19.44 -17.22 10.05
CA ASN A 559 -19.34 -15.96 10.79
C ASN A 559 -19.09 -14.74 9.90
N ALA A 560 -18.66 -14.92 8.64
CA ALA A 560 -18.46 -13.81 7.73
C ALA A 560 -19.80 -13.14 7.38
N PRO A 561 -19.85 -11.80 7.34
CA PRO A 561 -21.02 -11.10 6.83
C PRO A 561 -21.21 -11.47 5.37
N LYS A 562 -22.46 -11.57 4.95
CA LYS A 562 -22.86 -11.76 3.57
C LYS A 562 -23.44 -10.46 3.06
N ILE A 563 -22.92 -9.99 1.94
CA ILE A 563 -23.33 -8.73 1.34
C ILE A 563 -23.94 -9.03 -0.04
N TYR A 564 -25.19 -8.62 -0.21
CA TYR A 564 -25.92 -8.72 -1.46
C TYR A 564 -26.16 -7.32 -2.02
N THR A 565 -25.83 -7.14 -3.29
CA THR A 565 -25.89 -5.83 -3.93
C THR A 565 -26.69 -5.88 -5.22
N PHE A 566 -27.57 -4.91 -5.45
CA PHE A 566 -28.29 -4.73 -6.71
C PHE A 566 -28.73 -3.29 -6.90
N ASN A 567 -29.08 -2.94 -8.14
CA ASN A 567 -29.51 -1.60 -8.51
C ASN A 567 -31.03 -1.51 -8.58
N ILE A 568 -31.56 -0.36 -8.16
CA ILE A 568 -32.95 0.04 -8.38
C ILE A 568 -33.00 1.35 -9.17
N PRO A 569 -34.08 1.64 -9.92
CA PRO A 569 -34.22 2.96 -10.55
C PRO A 569 -34.34 4.06 -9.48
N LYS A 570 -33.79 5.25 -9.77
CA LYS A 570 -33.75 6.39 -8.85
C LYS A 570 -35.12 6.78 -8.28
N ASP A 571 -36.17 6.69 -9.09
CA ASP A 571 -37.55 7.01 -8.68
C ASP A 571 -38.06 6.16 -7.50
N PHE A 572 -37.50 4.96 -7.31
CA PHE A 572 -37.91 4.04 -6.24
C PHE A 572 -37.12 4.22 -4.94
N ILE A 573 -36.03 5.01 -4.93
CA ILE A 573 -35.22 5.21 -3.72
C ILE A 573 -36.10 5.75 -2.58
N GLY A 574 -36.91 6.77 -2.86
CA GLY A 574 -37.83 7.35 -1.87
C GLY A 574 -38.88 6.35 -1.36
N SER A 575 -39.36 5.45 -2.22
CA SER A 575 -40.33 4.40 -1.83
C SER A 575 -39.72 3.33 -0.93
N VAL A 576 -38.46 2.96 -1.15
CA VAL A 576 -37.75 1.97 -0.33
C VAL A 576 -37.37 2.55 1.03
N ILE A 577 -36.93 3.82 1.08
CA ILE A 577 -36.63 4.51 2.35
C ILE A 577 -37.93 4.73 3.14
N GLY A 578 -38.99 5.19 2.47
CA GLY A 578 -40.25 5.57 3.08
C GLY A 578 -40.18 6.90 3.84
N THR A 579 -41.32 7.41 4.27
CA THR A 579 -41.39 8.67 5.03
C THR A 579 -40.60 8.57 6.33
N GLY A 580 -39.58 9.42 6.49
CA GLY A 580 -38.69 9.42 7.65
C GLY A 580 -37.84 8.15 7.83
N GLY A 581 -37.68 7.32 6.78
CA GLY A 581 -36.93 6.06 6.87
C GLY A 581 -37.74 4.89 7.46
N LYS A 582 -39.05 5.04 7.63
CA LYS A 582 -39.89 4.03 8.29
C LYS A 582 -39.87 2.67 7.58
N VAL A 583 -39.94 2.65 6.26
CA VAL A 583 -40.03 1.41 5.47
C VAL A 583 -38.71 0.65 5.53
N ILE A 584 -37.58 1.33 5.30
CA ILE A 584 -36.27 0.69 5.37
C ILE A 584 -35.95 0.19 6.79
N GLN A 585 -36.34 0.93 7.84
CA GLN A 585 -36.18 0.48 9.23
C GLN A 585 -37.05 -0.75 9.55
N GLU A 586 -38.29 -0.79 9.04
CA GLU A 586 -39.17 -1.96 9.19
C GLU A 586 -38.57 -3.20 8.53
N ILE A 587 -38.04 -3.07 7.30
CA ILE A 587 -37.40 -4.19 6.59
C ILE A 587 -36.18 -4.68 7.37
N GLN A 588 -35.30 -3.77 7.78
CA GLN A 588 -34.09 -4.09 8.56
C GLN A 588 -34.43 -4.79 9.87
N SER A 589 -35.42 -4.29 10.62
CA SER A 589 -35.87 -4.89 11.87
C SER A 589 -36.48 -6.28 11.68
N CYS A 590 -37.38 -6.45 10.71
CA CYS A 590 -38.04 -7.73 10.44
C CYS A 590 -37.07 -8.81 9.94
N THR A 591 -36.05 -8.41 9.19
CA THR A 591 -35.09 -9.33 8.58
C THR A 591 -33.77 -9.43 9.35
N ASN A 592 -33.57 -8.61 10.39
CA ASN A 592 -32.30 -8.49 11.09
C ASN A 592 -31.11 -8.32 10.11
N THR A 593 -31.30 -7.44 9.12
CA THR A 593 -30.30 -7.05 8.13
C THR A 593 -30.01 -5.55 8.25
N ASN A 594 -28.86 -5.13 7.74
CA ASN A 594 -28.54 -3.72 7.55
C ASN A 594 -28.63 -3.39 6.07
N ILE A 595 -29.38 -2.35 5.70
CA ILE A 595 -29.63 -1.97 4.32
C ILE A 595 -29.11 -0.55 4.09
N LEU A 596 -28.16 -0.43 3.17
CA LEU A 596 -27.59 0.84 2.75
C LEU A 596 -28.05 1.14 1.33
N ILE A 597 -28.36 2.41 1.08
CA ILE A 597 -28.78 2.90 -0.23
C ILE A 597 -27.91 4.08 -0.58
N GLU A 598 -27.20 3.97 -1.70
CA GLU A 598 -26.34 5.03 -2.25
C GLU A 598 -26.89 5.46 -3.61
N GLU A 599 -27.06 6.76 -3.82
CA GLU A 599 -27.51 7.29 -5.11
C GLU A 599 -26.31 7.41 -6.07
N LYS A 600 -26.36 6.71 -7.21
CA LYS A 600 -25.32 6.74 -8.25
C LYS A 600 -25.95 7.05 -9.60
N GLY A 601 -25.92 8.33 -9.98
CA GLY A 601 -26.51 8.81 -11.23
C GLY A 601 -28.02 8.58 -11.26
N ASP A 602 -28.48 7.73 -12.19
CA ASP A 602 -29.90 7.42 -12.39
C ASP A 602 -30.39 6.16 -11.66
N PHE A 603 -29.54 5.56 -10.82
CA PHE A 603 -29.85 4.35 -10.06
C PHE A 603 -29.53 4.51 -8.57
N GLY A 604 -30.32 3.83 -7.73
CA GLY A 604 -29.98 3.57 -6.33
C GLY A 604 -29.24 2.25 -6.22
N TYR A 605 -28.01 2.29 -5.72
CA TYR A 605 -27.22 1.11 -5.37
C TYR A 605 -27.63 0.64 -3.97
N ILE A 606 -28.22 -0.56 -3.87
CA ILE A 606 -28.62 -1.15 -2.60
C ILE A 606 -27.59 -2.18 -2.18
N GLU A 607 -27.17 -2.09 -0.91
CA GLU A 607 -26.31 -3.04 -0.23
C GLU A 607 -27.05 -3.60 0.98
N ILE A 608 -27.27 -4.92 1.01
CA ILE A 608 -27.94 -5.63 2.11
C ILE A 608 -26.91 -6.52 2.80
N ILE A 609 -26.73 -6.31 4.09
CA ILE A 609 -25.74 -6.99 4.93
C ILE A 609 -26.47 -7.85 5.96
N GLY A 610 -26.07 -9.11 6.08
CA GLY A 610 -26.59 -10.02 7.10
C GLY A 610 -25.73 -11.27 7.26
N HIS A 611 -26.13 -12.20 8.14
CA HIS A 611 -25.45 -13.48 8.34
C HIS A 611 -26.25 -14.69 7.82
N ASP A 612 -27.56 -14.53 7.64
CA ASP A 612 -28.51 -15.59 7.33
C ASP A 612 -29.10 -15.37 5.93
N ASP A 613 -28.89 -16.35 5.03
CA ASP A 613 -29.30 -16.26 3.62
C ASP A 613 -30.83 -16.10 3.50
N GLU A 614 -31.61 -16.82 4.30
CA GLU A 614 -33.08 -16.78 4.22
C GLU A 614 -33.63 -15.40 4.59
N LYS A 615 -33.00 -14.76 5.57
CA LYS A 615 -33.40 -13.42 6.01
C LYS A 615 -33.01 -12.36 4.99
N ILE A 616 -31.83 -12.50 4.38
CA ILE A 616 -31.40 -11.61 3.31
C ILE A 616 -32.31 -11.74 2.09
N GLU A 617 -32.66 -12.97 1.68
CA GLU A 617 -33.61 -13.19 0.58
C GLU A 617 -34.97 -12.54 0.86
N LYS A 618 -35.49 -12.64 2.08
CA LYS A 618 -36.72 -11.92 2.48
C LYS A 618 -36.58 -10.40 2.35
N ALA A 619 -35.42 -9.84 2.69
CA ALA A 619 -35.15 -8.41 2.53
C ALA A 619 -35.10 -8.01 1.04
N ILE A 620 -34.40 -8.81 0.22
CA ILE A 620 -34.30 -8.63 -1.23
C ILE A 620 -35.70 -8.68 -1.86
N ASP A 621 -36.50 -9.69 -1.55
CA ASP A 621 -37.84 -9.86 -2.09
C ASP A 621 -38.76 -8.71 -1.68
N ARG A 622 -38.65 -8.23 -0.44
CA ARG A 622 -39.42 -7.09 0.04
C ARG A 622 -39.09 -5.82 -0.73
N ILE A 623 -37.82 -5.58 -1.02
CA ILE A 623 -37.37 -4.44 -1.83
C ILE A 623 -37.81 -4.60 -3.28
N LYS A 624 -37.61 -5.77 -3.88
CA LYS A 624 -38.03 -6.06 -5.27
C LYS A 624 -39.54 -5.89 -5.47
N GLN A 625 -40.35 -6.20 -4.46
CA GLN A 625 -41.78 -5.94 -4.48
C GLN A 625 -42.10 -4.43 -4.51
N ILE A 626 -41.36 -3.62 -3.75
CA ILE A 626 -41.53 -2.16 -3.73
C ILE A 626 -41.07 -1.55 -5.06
N THR A 627 -39.98 -2.06 -5.62
CA THR A 627 -39.37 -1.56 -6.87
C THR A 627 -39.88 -2.28 -8.11
N PHE A 628 -41.03 -2.94 -8.02
CA PHE A 628 -41.57 -3.72 -9.12
C PHE A 628 -42.07 -2.78 -10.23
N VAL A 629 -41.46 -2.88 -11.40
CA VAL A 629 -41.91 -2.18 -12.62
C VAL A 629 -42.44 -3.23 -13.61
N PRO A 630 -43.70 -3.14 -14.05
CA PRO A 630 -44.22 -4.07 -15.05
C PRO A 630 -43.60 -3.84 -16.42
N GLU A 631 -42.99 -4.89 -16.98
CA GLU A 631 -42.46 -4.93 -18.35
C GLU A 631 -43.57 -5.07 -19.40
N LEU A 632 -43.53 -4.24 -20.45
CA LEU A 632 -44.52 -4.24 -21.53
C LEU A 632 -44.54 -5.58 -22.25
N GLY A 633 -45.73 -6.17 -22.38
CA GLY A 633 -45.94 -7.45 -23.04
C GLY A 633 -45.72 -8.69 -22.16
N LYS A 634 -45.27 -8.54 -20.91
CA LYS A 634 -45.12 -9.67 -19.99
C LYS A 634 -46.45 -10.09 -19.38
N ILE A 635 -46.57 -11.39 -19.11
CA ILE A 635 -47.76 -12.00 -18.49
C ILE A 635 -47.54 -12.08 -16.98
N TYR A 636 -48.52 -11.63 -16.23
CA TYR A 636 -48.53 -11.64 -14.77
C TYR A 636 -49.75 -12.37 -14.24
N LYS A 637 -49.58 -13.12 -13.15
CA LYS A 637 -50.69 -13.63 -12.35
C LYS A 637 -51.22 -12.52 -11.47
N ALA A 638 -52.43 -12.05 -11.76
CA ALA A 638 -53.03 -10.92 -11.07
C ALA A 638 -54.20 -11.37 -10.19
N LYS A 639 -54.28 -10.84 -8.98
CA LYS A 639 -55.40 -11.10 -8.06
C LYS A 639 -56.45 -10.01 -8.18
N VAL A 640 -57.72 -10.38 -8.38
CA VAL A 640 -58.83 -9.43 -8.44
C VAL A 640 -59.08 -8.82 -7.06
N LYS A 641 -58.90 -7.50 -6.93
CA LYS A 641 -59.09 -6.74 -5.68
C LYS A 641 -60.48 -6.14 -5.57
N SER A 642 -60.93 -5.51 -6.65
CA SER A 642 -62.24 -4.88 -6.73
C SER A 642 -62.80 -4.93 -8.15
N ILE A 643 -64.11 -4.97 -8.24
CA ILE A 643 -64.85 -4.98 -9.51
C ILE A 643 -65.69 -3.70 -9.56
N LYS A 644 -65.72 -3.06 -10.73
CA LYS A 644 -66.53 -1.87 -11.06
C LYS A 644 -67.22 -2.11 -12.40
N ASP A 645 -68.28 -1.37 -12.70
CA ASP A 645 -69.08 -1.56 -13.91
C ASP A 645 -68.28 -1.50 -15.23
N PHE A 646 -67.13 -0.80 -15.24
CA PHE A 646 -66.28 -0.63 -16.43
C PHE A 646 -65.03 -1.53 -16.45
N GLY A 647 -64.71 -2.24 -15.37
CA GLY A 647 -63.50 -3.07 -15.30
C GLY A 647 -63.22 -3.66 -13.92
N ALA A 648 -62.26 -4.57 -13.86
CA ALA A 648 -61.72 -5.12 -12.62
C ALA A 648 -60.35 -4.50 -12.31
N PHE A 649 -60.14 -4.08 -11.07
CA PHE A 649 -58.81 -3.73 -10.58
C PHE A 649 -58.12 -5.00 -10.10
N VAL A 650 -57.00 -5.32 -10.75
CA VAL A 650 -56.22 -6.52 -10.47
C VAL A 650 -54.82 -6.13 -9.98
N GLU A 651 -54.38 -6.78 -8.92
CA GLU A 651 -53.06 -6.58 -8.30
C GLU A 651 -52.06 -7.54 -8.95
N ILE A 652 -51.09 -7.02 -9.70
CA ILE A 652 -50.05 -7.82 -10.38
C ILE A 652 -48.80 -8.04 -9.51
N ALA A 653 -48.59 -7.14 -8.55
CA ALA A 653 -47.59 -7.25 -7.49
C ALA A 653 -48.12 -6.47 -6.28
N LYS A 654 -47.61 -6.77 -5.07
CA LYS A 654 -48.11 -6.19 -3.81
C LYS A 654 -48.08 -4.65 -3.85
N GLY A 655 -49.25 -4.01 -3.89
CA GLY A 655 -49.40 -2.55 -4.01
C GLY A 655 -49.38 -1.98 -5.43
N VAL A 656 -49.23 -2.82 -6.47
CA VAL A 656 -49.23 -2.44 -7.89
C VAL A 656 -50.51 -2.96 -8.55
N GLU A 657 -51.47 -2.05 -8.70
CA GLU A 657 -52.79 -2.33 -9.26
C GLU A 657 -52.91 -1.82 -10.70
N GLY A 658 -53.54 -2.61 -11.57
CA GLY A 658 -53.86 -2.21 -12.93
C GLY A 658 -55.33 -2.42 -13.24
N LEU A 659 -55.82 -1.69 -14.25
CA LEU A 659 -57.19 -1.81 -14.72
C LEU A 659 -57.26 -2.87 -15.82
N LEU A 660 -58.01 -3.93 -15.56
CA LEU A 660 -58.47 -4.86 -16.57
C LEU A 660 -59.85 -4.40 -17.05
N HIS A 661 -59.88 -3.67 -18.16
CA HIS A 661 -61.12 -3.13 -18.72
C HIS A 661 -62.06 -4.25 -19.21
N ILE A 662 -63.37 -4.06 -19.12
CA ILE A 662 -64.38 -5.09 -19.48
C ILE A 662 -64.18 -5.66 -20.91
N SER A 663 -63.71 -4.84 -21.85
CA SER A 663 -63.43 -5.26 -23.23
C SER A 663 -62.18 -6.14 -23.41
N GLU A 664 -61.33 -6.19 -22.38
CA GLU A 664 -60.04 -6.89 -22.36
C GLU A 664 -60.06 -8.15 -21.47
N ILE A 665 -61.21 -8.52 -20.89
CA ILE A 665 -61.38 -9.73 -20.08
C ILE A 665 -61.47 -10.98 -20.99
N GLY A 666 -62.26 -10.92 -22.06
CA GLY A 666 -62.51 -12.05 -22.96
C GLY A 666 -63.01 -11.63 -24.34
N TRP A 667 -63.24 -12.62 -25.21
CA TRP A 667 -63.76 -12.39 -26.57
C TRP A 667 -65.28 -12.27 -26.63
N LYS A 668 -66.00 -12.77 -25.61
CA LYS A 668 -67.45 -12.63 -25.48
C LYS A 668 -67.81 -11.25 -24.93
N ARG A 669 -68.94 -10.69 -25.37
CA ARG A 669 -69.47 -9.43 -24.84
C ARG A 669 -70.16 -9.73 -23.51
N LEU A 670 -69.53 -9.32 -22.42
CA LEU A 670 -70.05 -9.48 -21.05
C LEU A 670 -70.99 -8.31 -20.73
N ASN A 671 -72.14 -8.59 -20.12
CA ASN A 671 -73.05 -7.57 -19.60
C ASN A 671 -72.69 -7.19 -18.15
N ARG A 672 -72.15 -8.15 -17.39
CA ARG A 672 -71.62 -7.99 -16.04
C ARG A 672 -70.27 -8.67 -15.90
N ILE A 673 -69.35 -8.06 -15.16
CA ILE A 673 -67.99 -8.59 -14.97
C ILE A 673 -68.00 -9.82 -14.06
N GLU A 674 -68.97 -9.86 -13.14
CA GLU A 674 -69.20 -10.97 -12.22
C GLU A 674 -69.56 -12.28 -12.93
N GLU A 675 -69.86 -12.26 -14.23
CA GLU A 675 -70.06 -13.47 -15.04
C GLU A 675 -68.75 -14.24 -15.31
N GLU A 676 -67.58 -13.58 -15.24
CA GLU A 676 -66.28 -14.20 -15.54
C GLU A 676 -65.19 -13.97 -14.48
N LEU A 677 -65.33 -13.00 -13.59
CA LEU A 677 -64.34 -12.67 -12.56
C LEU A 677 -65.03 -12.42 -11.22
N HIS A 678 -64.52 -13.05 -10.16
CA HIS A 678 -64.92 -12.79 -8.78
C HIS A 678 -63.79 -12.12 -8.00
N ILE A 679 -64.15 -11.39 -6.95
CA ILE A 679 -63.16 -10.80 -6.03
C ILE A 679 -62.37 -11.94 -5.39
N GLY A 680 -61.04 -11.87 -5.51
CA GLY A 680 -60.12 -12.90 -5.01
C GLY A 680 -59.58 -13.84 -6.07
N ASP A 681 -60.16 -13.89 -7.28
CA ASP A 681 -59.68 -14.75 -8.36
C ASP A 681 -58.26 -14.39 -8.81
N ILE A 682 -57.49 -15.41 -9.21
CA ILE A 682 -56.15 -15.26 -9.80
C ILE A 682 -56.25 -15.50 -11.30
N VAL A 683 -55.95 -14.48 -12.09
CA VAL A 683 -56.04 -14.54 -13.57
C VAL A 683 -54.74 -14.10 -14.22
N ASP A 684 -54.38 -14.76 -15.33
CA ASP A 684 -53.24 -14.35 -16.15
C ASP A 684 -53.61 -13.13 -17.00
N VAL A 685 -52.83 -12.07 -16.89
CA VAL A 685 -53.02 -10.81 -17.62
C VAL A 685 -51.71 -10.35 -18.25
N LYS A 686 -51.78 -9.86 -19.49
CA LYS A 686 -50.65 -9.26 -20.20
C LYS A 686 -50.61 -7.75 -19.95
N PHE A 687 -49.45 -7.21 -19.60
CA PHE A 687 -49.28 -5.76 -19.48
C PHE A 687 -49.18 -5.11 -20.87
N MET A 688 -50.08 -4.16 -21.16
CA MET A 688 -50.20 -3.51 -22.46
C MET A 688 -49.61 -2.08 -22.47
N GLY A 689 -48.94 -1.67 -21.39
CA GLY A 689 -48.40 -0.32 -21.21
C GLY A 689 -49.26 0.57 -20.31
N MET A 690 -48.88 1.84 -20.20
CA MET A 690 -49.66 2.86 -19.48
C MET A 690 -50.57 3.63 -20.44
N ASP A 691 -51.77 3.97 -19.99
CA ASP A 691 -52.69 4.86 -20.70
C ASP A 691 -52.15 6.30 -20.70
N GLU A 692 -51.93 6.87 -21.88
CA GLU A 692 -51.36 8.21 -22.08
C GLU A 692 -52.17 9.32 -21.40
N LYS A 693 -53.49 9.16 -21.21
CA LYS A 693 -54.34 10.18 -20.58
C LYS A 693 -54.37 10.11 -19.06
N ASN A 694 -54.32 8.90 -18.49
CA ASN A 694 -54.61 8.70 -17.07
C ASN A 694 -53.42 8.14 -16.28
N LYS A 695 -52.29 7.84 -16.95
CA LYS A 695 -51.10 7.16 -16.37
C LYS A 695 -51.43 5.85 -15.65
N LYS A 696 -52.59 5.25 -15.92
CA LYS A 696 -53.03 3.98 -15.33
C LYS A 696 -52.53 2.80 -16.17
N MET A 697 -52.14 1.73 -15.51
CA MET A 697 -51.69 0.50 -16.17
C MET A 697 -52.85 -0.19 -16.89
N LYS A 698 -52.65 -0.50 -18.18
CA LYS A 698 -53.61 -1.23 -19.00
C LYS A 698 -53.23 -2.72 -19.05
N LEU A 699 -54.14 -3.57 -18.62
CA LEU A 699 -53.95 -5.03 -18.58
C LEU A 699 -54.95 -5.72 -19.51
N SER A 700 -54.55 -6.84 -20.13
CA SER A 700 -55.44 -7.62 -21.00
C SER A 700 -55.31 -9.13 -20.77
N ARG A 701 -56.44 -9.79 -20.52
CA ARG A 701 -56.58 -11.25 -20.48
C ARG A 701 -56.96 -11.80 -21.86
N LYS A 702 -57.72 -11.03 -22.63
CA LYS A 702 -58.20 -11.36 -23.98
C LYS A 702 -57.09 -11.74 -24.96
N VAL A 703 -55.93 -11.07 -24.90
CA VAL A 703 -54.78 -11.35 -25.77
C VAL A 703 -54.19 -12.75 -25.50
N LEU A 704 -54.44 -13.33 -24.33
CA LEU A 704 -53.98 -14.67 -23.95
C LEU A 704 -54.99 -15.76 -24.28
N LEU A 705 -56.24 -15.39 -24.57
CA LEU A 705 -57.30 -16.33 -24.89
C LEU A 705 -57.37 -16.57 -26.41
N PRO A 706 -57.54 -17.83 -26.85
CA PRO A 706 -57.63 -18.15 -28.28
C PRO A 706 -58.77 -17.38 -28.93
N ARG A 707 -58.46 -16.71 -30.05
CA ARG A 707 -59.42 -15.88 -30.78
C ARG A 707 -60.48 -16.77 -31.44
N PRO A 708 -61.78 -16.60 -31.16
CA PRO A 708 -62.83 -17.38 -31.80
C PRO A 708 -62.75 -17.20 -33.32
N GLY A 709 -62.54 -18.29 -34.07
CA GLY A 709 -62.53 -18.32 -35.53
C GLY A 709 -61.16 -18.27 -36.23
N LYS A 710 -60.02 -18.29 -35.52
CA LYS A 710 -58.70 -18.53 -36.14
C LYS A 710 -58.12 -19.88 -35.66
N LYS A 711 -57.85 -20.80 -36.58
CA LYS A 711 -57.01 -21.99 -36.32
C LYS A 711 -55.60 -21.52 -35.98
N ASN A 712 -55.00 -22.10 -34.94
CA ASN A 712 -53.60 -21.89 -34.59
C ASN A 712 -52.72 -22.51 -35.68
N ASP A 713 -51.82 -21.72 -36.26
CA ASP A 713 -50.57 -22.20 -36.84
C ASP A 713 -49.44 -21.88 -35.87
#